data_AF-A0A7N6AV31-F1
#
_entry.id   AF-A0A7N6AV31-F1
#
_cell.length_a   1.000
_cell.length_b   1.000
_cell.length_c   1.000
_cell.angle_alpha   90.00
_cell.angle_beta   90.00
_cell.angle_gamma   90.00
#
_symmetry.space_group_name_H-M   'P 1'
#
loop_
_entity.id
_entity.type
_entity.pdbx_description
1 polymer ?
#
loop_
_entity_poly.entity_id
_entity_poly.type
_entity_poly.pdbx_seq_one_letter_code
_entity_poly.pdbx_strand_id
1 'polypeptide(L)'
;MVQKDKTLETPQVDGEPSPIPVSGEACAEAPGAVEEPGIGVEPQGHRKFISGVVEGFYGRPWTMEQRKELFRRQQKWGLSTYLYAPKDDYKHRMFWRELYSVEEAEQLMTLIGAAKEHGIEFIYAISPGLDITFSNQKEVSALKRKLDQVTHFGCKSFALLFDDIDHNMCPADKEVFSSFAHAQVSITNEIYQYLGEPETFLFCPTEYCGTFCYPSVSQSPYLHTVGEKLLPGIDVLWTGPKVVSKDITVESIEEVSKILKRAPVIWDNIHANDYDQKRLFLGPYKGRSTELIPRLKGVLTNPNCEFESNFVAIHTLATWYKSNMNGVRKDVVMTDGEDSTVSIQIKLENEGSDEELETDMLYSPQLALKLALTEWLGEFGVPHQYNSRQVPQSGAKSTAIDVSSVSAPSLCSSTTVQPYYNIISVPMDTDKESLLKQVLQTFDVFVPGPNEKPLFTAEPLSLEDLCLLAELFYLPYEHGPKAMQMLKEFNWLRANSSVVSVNCKRKETEKVEEWQSRAERFEEMCCSVIHMFTRLSNTANRTILYDLYPYIWDIKSIISMVKSFVQWLGCRSQSSAQFLRGDQEPWAFRGGLAGEFQRLLPIEGANDLFYQPPPSMPTSKIYTIRPYFTKDESAVYKICKEMYCEGMEDVPFSNDDPDLIGDRLVGGLLTLSSDYGFVLEDDEGICGYALGTVDVKPFIKKCKLNWIPFMQEKYHKPDCEKDLTEAEKMMLSFHEDEEGLPDSFLSNFPSLIKVDIHAKVTDPSVAKSMMGCLLSSIKANGSHGAFCKVRQTDKRMLDFYSKLGCFEVAKMEGFPKDVIIMGRSL
;
A
#
# COMPACT_ATOMS: atom_id res chain seq x y z
N MET A 1 -25.59 39.01 -63.08
CA MET A 1 -25.63 39.85 -64.31
C MET A 1 -26.83 40.79 -64.21
N VAL A 2 -26.82 41.88 -64.98
CA VAL A 2 -27.66 43.10 -64.84
C VAL A 2 -27.11 44.06 -63.77
N GLN A 3 -26.79 45.28 -64.23
CA GLN A 3 -26.21 46.42 -63.51
C GLN A 3 -27.30 47.48 -63.21
N LYS A 4 -26.83 48.62 -62.66
CA LYS A 4 -27.41 49.98 -62.67
C LYS A 4 -28.27 50.35 -61.47
N ASP A 5 -28.28 51.61 -61.01
CA ASP A 5 -27.39 52.78 -61.16
C ASP A 5 -27.88 53.78 -60.10
N LYS A 6 -27.00 54.61 -59.51
CA LYS A 6 -27.17 56.08 -59.42
C LYS A 6 -26.06 56.79 -58.63
N THR A 7 -25.85 58.03 -59.02
CA THR A 7 -24.69 58.90 -58.75
C THR A 7 -25.15 60.29 -58.32
N LEU A 8 -24.31 60.98 -57.51
CA LEU A 8 -24.11 62.45 -57.45
C LEU A 8 -25.36 63.31 -57.03
N GLU A 9 -25.27 64.56 -56.54
CA GLU A 9 -24.16 65.53 -56.41
C GLU A 9 -24.42 66.58 -55.29
N THR A 10 -23.44 67.45 -55.00
CA THR A 10 -23.46 68.59 -54.04
C THR A 10 -23.87 69.94 -54.69
N PRO A 11 -24.05 71.04 -53.92
CA PRO A 11 -23.01 72.08 -53.74
C PRO A 11 -22.96 72.69 -52.30
N GLN A 12 -21.93 73.30 -51.69
CA GLN A 12 -20.73 74.14 -52.05
C GLN A 12 -20.91 75.67 -51.79
N VAL A 13 -19.76 76.37 -51.52
CA VAL A 13 -19.48 77.84 -51.45
C VAL A 13 -19.65 78.46 -50.02
N ASP A 14 -18.71 79.22 -49.39
CA ASP A 14 -17.34 79.73 -49.70
C ASP A 14 -16.51 80.05 -48.41
N GLY A 15 -15.24 80.52 -48.52
CA GLY A 15 -14.57 81.36 -47.48
C GLY A 15 -13.03 81.23 -47.23
N GLU A 16 -12.19 81.91 -48.03
CA GLU A 16 -10.70 82.05 -47.86
C GLU A 16 -10.28 83.28 -46.98
N PRO A 17 -8.98 83.61 -46.63
CA PRO A 17 -7.75 83.50 -47.45
C PRO A 17 -6.37 83.14 -46.78
N SER A 18 -5.38 83.00 -47.67
CA SER A 18 -3.90 82.76 -47.54
C SER A 18 -3.06 84.03 -47.12
N PRO A 19 -1.69 84.11 -47.05
CA PRO A 19 -0.65 83.33 -47.79
C PRO A 19 0.76 83.05 -47.18
N ILE A 20 1.64 82.56 -48.07
CA ILE A 20 2.98 81.90 -47.96
C ILE A 20 4.17 82.91 -47.92
N PRO A 21 5.46 82.45 -47.84
CA PRO A 21 6.27 82.29 -49.06
C PRO A 21 7.21 81.05 -49.13
N VAL A 22 7.81 80.83 -50.31
CA VAL A 22 8.43 79.58 -50.83
C VAL A 22 9.91 79.77 -51.22
N SER A 23 10.76 78.73 -51.11
CA SER A 23 11.88 78.32 -52.03
C SER A 23 12.90 77.40 -51.31
N GLY A 24 13.55 76.39 -51.92
CA GLY A 24 13.50 75.89 -53.31
C GLY A 24 14.18 74.50 -53.48
N GLU A 25 14.10 73.98 -54.71
CA GLU A 25 14.51 72.65 -55.28
C GLU A 25 16.02 72.28 -55.20
N ALA A 26 16.53 71.06 -55.48
CA ALA A 26 15.99 69.68 -55.57
C ALA A 26 17.15 68.64 -55.79
N CYS A 27 16.79 67.36 -56.01
CA CYS A 27 17.59 66.19 -56.46
C CYS A 27 18.35 65.36 -55.40
N ALA A 28 18.41 64.01 -55.48
CA ALA A 28 17.55 63.00 -56.12
C ALA A 28 17.99 61.57 -55.69
N GLU A 29 17.07 60.74 -55.18
CA GLU A 29 16.95 59.27 -55.42
C GLU A 29 15.80 58.68 -54.56
N ALA A 30 15.19 57.57 -54.99
CA ALA A 30 13.93 57.02 -54.46
C ALA A 30 13.83 55.50 -54.76
N PRO A 31 12.82 54.73 -54.26
CA PRO A 31 11.83 55.02 -53.21
C PRO A 31 11.69 53.92 -52.11
N GLY A 32 11.30 54.34 -50.89
CA GLY A 32 10.31 53.67 -50.01
C GLY A 32 10.53 52.22 -49.49
N ALA A 33 10.67 52.10 -48.17
CA ALA A 33 10.20 50.94 -47.40
C ALA A 33 9.35 51.44 -46.20
N VAL A 34 8.36 50.64 -45.79
CA VAL A 34 7.28 51.03 -44.85
C VAL A 34 7.69 50.78 -43.40
N GLU A 35 7.32 51.68 -42.48
CA GLU A 35 7.46 51.44 -41.03
C GLU A 35 6.45 50.37 -40.57
N GLU A 36 6.94 49.26 -40.02
CA GLU A 36 6.11 48.29 -39.29
C GLU A 36 5.87 48.76 -37.84
N PRO A 37 4.70 48.47 -37.25
CA PRO A 37 4.39 48.87 -35.88
C PRO A 37 5.21 48.05 -34.89
N GLY A 38 5.99 48.73 -34.04
CA GLY A 38 6.80 48.09 -33.02
C GLY A 38 5.99 47.21 -32.07
N ILE A 39 6.42 45.96 -31.93
CA ILE A 39 5.81 44.97 -31.04
C ILE A 39 5.95 45.46 -29.59
N GLY A 40 4.83 45.77 -28.95
CA GLY A 40 4.78 46.05 -27.53
C GLY A 40 5.08 44.78 -26.74
N VAL A 41 6.19 44.77 -26.01
CA VAL A 41 6.47 43.73 -25.02
C VAL A 41 5.52 43.96 -23.84
N GLU A 42 4.42 43.21 -23.77
CA GLU A 42 3.62 43.14 -22.55
C GLU A 42 4.47 42.59 -21.40
N PRO A 43 4.36 43.14 -20.18
CA PRO A 43 5.06 42.59 -19.03
C PRO A 43 4.52 41.19 -18.73
N GLN A 44 5.41 40.19 -18.72
CA GLN A 44 5.06 38.79 -18.45
C GLN A 44 4.49 38.62 -17.03
N GLY A 45 3.17 38.77 -16.90
CA GLY A 45 2.44 38.36 -15.71
C GLY A 45 2.65 36.87 -15.47
N HIS A 46 3.09 36.49 -14.26
CA HIS A 46 3.29 35.09 -13.92
C HIS A 46 1.96 34.34 -14.03
N ARG A 47 1.90 33.35 -14.92
CA ARG A 47 0.74 32.47 -15.13
C ARG A 47 0.44 31.73 -13.82
N LYS A 48 -0.68 32.04 -13.17
CA LYS A 48 -1.16 31.30 -11.99
C LYS A 48 -1.53 29.87 -12.39
N PHE A 49 -0.63 28.93 -12.07
CA PHE A 49 -0.76 27.50 -12.25
C PHE A 49 -1.14 26.86 -10.90
N ILE A 50 -2.18 26.02 -10.91
CA ILE A 50 -2.66 25.32 -9.71
C ILE A 50 -1.72 24.12 -9.47
N SER A 51 -1.04 24.07 -8.32
CA SER A 51 -0.10 22.98 -8.01
C SER A 51 -0.25 22.53 -6.57
N GLY A 52 -0.46 21.24 -6.33
CA GLY A 52 -0.57 20.72 -4.97
C GLY A 52 -1.37 19.44 -4.84
N VAL A 53 -2.19 19.36 -3.80
CA VAL A 53 -2.84 18.13 -3.35
C VAL A 53 -4.36 18.28 -3.26
N VAL A 54 -5.07 17.26 -3.71
CA VAL A 54 -6.49 17.05 -3.39
C VAL A 54 -6.61 15.93 -2.37
N GLU A 55 -7.32 16.19 -1.26
CA GLU A 55 -7.77 15.13 -0.36
C GLU A 55 -9.09 14.60 -0.92
N GLY A 56 -9.04 13.66 -1.86
CA GLY A 56 -10.20 13.28 -2.70
C GLY A 56 -10.52 11.79 -2.76
N PHE A 57 -9.81 10.98 -1.96
CA PHE A 57 -9.92 9.52 -1.86
C PHE A 57 -11.12 9.07 -1.01
N TYR A 58 -11.47 7.79 -1.14
CA TYR A 58 -12.40 7.06 -0.26
C TYR A 58 -11.71 6.52 0.99
N GLY A 59 -12.44 6.46 2.11
CA GLY A 59 -11.91 6.04 3.41
C GLY A 59 -11.62 7.21 4.36
N ARG A 60 -10.99 6.90 5.50
CA ARG A 60 -10.82 7.83 6.63
C ARG A 60 -10.12 9.14 6.20
N PRO A 61 -10.77 10.31 6.29
CA PRO A 61 -10.15 11.60 5.98
C PRO A 61 -8.93 11.90 6.86
N TRP A 62 -8.06 12.79 6.39
CA TRP A 62 -6.91 13.24 7.18
C TRP A 62 -7.35 14.09 8.37
N THR A 63 -6.56 14.04 9.44
CA THR A 63 -6.79 14.88 10.63
C THR A 63 -6.38 16.33 10.38
N MET A 64 -6.88 17.24 11.22
CA MET A 64 -6.55 18.66 11.14
C MET A 64 -5.04 18.93 11.28
N GLU A 65 -4.34 18.16 12.12
CA GLU A 65 -2.89 18.28 12.29
C GLU A 65 -2.13 17.80 11.04
N GLN A 66 -2.53 16.67 10.45
CA GLN A 66 -1.99 16.19 9.17
C GLN A 66 -2.20 17.20 8.04
N ARG A 67 -3.37 17.84 7.95
CA ARG A 67 -3.64 18.88 6.94
C ARG A 67 -2.81 20.15 7.16
N LYS A 68 -2.54 20.57 8.40
CA LYS A 68 -1.61 21.68 8.70
C LYS A 68 -0.17 21.33 8.30
N GLU A 69 0.27 20.12 8.63
CA GLU A 69 1.60 19.63 8.21
C GLU A 69 1.71 19.53 6.69
N LEU A 70 0.64 19.15 5.99
CA LEU A 70 0.56 19.20 4.53
C LEU A 70 0.78 20.62 3.99
N PHE A 71 0.17 21.65 4.59
CA PHE A 71 0.38 23.03 4.17
C PHE A 71 1.84 23.46 4.35
N ARG A 72 2.48 23.08 5.46
CA ARG A 72 3.90 23.29 5.70
C ARG A 72 4.78 22.58 4.67
N ARG A 73 4.50 21.31 4.34
CA ARG A 73 5.24 20.54 3.31
C ARG A 73 5.06 21.15 1.91
N GLN A 74 3.84 21.54 1.54
CA GLN A 74 3.57 22.20 0.26
C GLN A 74 4.32 23.53 0.13
N GLN A 75 4.27 24.39 1.16
CA GLN A 75 5.03 25.63 1.21
C GLN A 75 6.54 25.38 1.09
N LYS A 76 7.10 24.43 1.85
CA LYS A 76 8.52 24.04 1.82
C LYS A 76 8.98 23.65 0.41
N TRP A 77 8.13 22.96 -0.35
CA TRP A 77 8.49 22.44 -1.67
C TRP A 77 8.08 23.35 -2.85
N GLY A 78 7.31 24.40 -2.61
CA GLY A 78 6.87 25.37 -3.64
C GLY A 78 5.56 25.01 -4.34
N LEU A 79 4.71 24.22 -3.69
CA LEU A 79 3.32 23.96 -4.11
C LEU A 79 2.38 24.99 -3.47
N SER A 80 1.24 25.24 -4.11
CA SER A 80 0.39 26.43 -3.87
C SER A 80 -1.07 26.14 -3.53
N THR A 81 -1.58 24.91 -3.68
CA THR A 81 -3.04 24.67 -3.64
C THR A 81 -3.42 23.40 -2.89
N TYR A 82 -4.47 23.50 -2.08
CA TYR A 82 -5.12 22.35 -1.45
C TYR A 82 -6.62 22.33 -1.77
N LEU A 83 -7.10 21.20 -2.31
CA LEU A 83 -8.51 20.96 -2.60
C LEU A 83 -9.12 20.03 -1.54
N TYR A 84 -10.04 20.56 -0.76
CA TYR A 84 -10.80 19.81 0.25
C TYR A 84 -11.95 19.07 -0.45
N ALA A 85 -11.79 17.75 -0.69
CA ALA A 85 -12.80 16.91 -1.33
C ALA A 85 -13.01 15.50 -0.70
N PRO A 86 -12.81 15.28 0.63
CA PRO A 86 -12.80 13.93 1.19
C PRO A 86 -14.15 13.22 1.00
N LYS A 87 -14.14 12.04 0.37
CA LYS A 87 -15.40 11.35 -0.01
C LYS A 87 -16.23 10.93 1.20
N ASP A 88 -15.57 10.59 2.31
CA ASP A 88 -16.18 10.12 3.55
C ASP A 88 -16.46 11.24 4.58
N ASP A 89 -16.21 12.53 4.26
CA ASP A 89 -16.88 13.61 4.99
C ASP A 89 -18.37 13.60 4.59
N TYR A 90 -19.21 13.18 5.54
CA TYR A 90 -20.66 13.14 5.36
C TYR A 90 -21.22 14.47 4.84
N LYS A 91 -20.72 15.63 5.30
CA LYS A 91 -21.24 16.95 4.89
C LYS A 91 -20.61 17.49 3.61
N HIS A 92 -19.60 16.81 3.05
CA HIS A 92 -19.06 17.09 1.72
C HIS A 92 -19.90 16.43 0.61
N ARG A 93 -20.37 15.18 0.82
CA ARG A 93 -21.07 14.39 -0.22
C ARG A 93 -22.46 13.89 0.20
N MET A 94 -22.55 13.00 1.21
CA MET A 94 -23.81 12.27 1.51
C MET A 94 -24.94 13.15 2.05
N PHE A 95 -24.61 14.11 2.91
CA PHE A 95 -25.52 15.07 3.54
C PHE A 95 -25.10 16.50 3.19
N TRP A 96 -24.76 16.74 1.92
CA TRP A 96 -24.22 18.02 1.42
C TRP A 96 -25.07 19.25 1.79
N ARG A 97 -26.40 19.07 1.92
CA ARG A 97 -27.38 20.09 2.34
C ARG A 97 -27.24 20.55 3.79
N GLU A 98 -26.66 19.72 4.66
CA GLU A 98 -26.51 20.04 6.08
C GLU A 98 -25.41 21.07 6.28
N LEU A 99 -25.71 22.09 7.09
CA LEU A 99 -24.72 23.07 7.51
C LEU A 99 -23.75 22.45 8.53
N TYR A 100 -22.53 22.97 8.56
CA TYR A 100 -21.56 22.63 9.59
C TYR A 100 -22.06 23.13 10.96
N SER A 101 -21.80 22.36 12.02
CA SER A 101 -22.05 22.76 13.41
C SER A 101 -21.09 23.87 13.84
N VAL A 102 -21.24 24.40 15.05
CA VAL A 102 -20.32 25.44 15.56
C VAL A 102 -18.90 24.89 15.72
N GLU A 103 -18.78 23.65 16.18
CA GLU A 103 -17.53 22.94 16.41
C GLU A 103 -16.82 22.58 15.08
N GLU A 104 -17.59 22.11 14.10
CA GLU A 104 -17.09 21.86 12.73
C GLU A 104 -16.68 23.15 12.01
N ALA A 105 -17.44 24.24 12.22
CA ALA A 105 -17.13 25.56 11.70
C ALA A 105 -15.82 26.12 12.30
N GLU A 106 -15.61 26.01 13.60
CA GLU A 106 -14.37 26.44 14.27
C GLU A 106 -13.15 25.66 13.75
N GLN A 107 -13.32 24.36 13.51
CA GLN A 107 -12.31 23.53 12.86
C GLN A 107 -11.99 24.02 11.44
N LEU A 108 -12.99 24.21 10.58
CA LEU A 108 -12.78 24.68 9.20
C LEU A 108 -12.19 26.09 9.13
N MET A 109 -12.63 27.03 9.99
CA MET A 109 -12.03 28.37 10.11
C MET A 109 -10.55 28.29 10.47
N THR A 110 -10.19 27.42 11.43
CA THR A 110 -8.80 27.19 11.84
C THR A 110 -7.96 26.61 10.68
N LEU A 111 -8.55 25.72 9.88
CA LEU A 111 -7.88 25.10 8.73
C LEU A 111 -7.64 26.09 7.59
N ILE A 112 -8.65 26.90 7.25
CA ILE A 112 -8.55 27.95 6.23
C ILE A 112 -7.53 29.02 6.66
N GLY A 113 -7.50 29.36 7.96
CA GLY A 113 -6.48 30.21 8.56
C GLY A 113 -5.07 29.65 8.36
N ALA A 114 -4.85 28.39 8.74
CA ALA A 114 -3.55 27.71 8.59
C ALA A 114 -3.09 27.59 7.13
N ALA A 115 -4.01 27.35 6.18
CA ALA A 115 -3.68 27.34 4.76
C ALA A 115 -3.16 28.71 4.30
N LYS A 116 -3.88 29.79 4.68
CA LYS A 116 -3.51 31.17 4.38
C LYS A 116 -2.16 31.57 5.00
N GLU A 117 -1.87 31.14 6.23
CA GLU A 117 -0.58 31.38 6.91
C GLU A 117 0.61 30.78 6.14
N HIS A 118 0.41 29.63 5.51
CA HIS A 118 1.43 28.94 4.71
C HIS A 118 1.44 29.36 3.23
N GLY A 119 0.57 30.29 2.82
CA GLY A 119 0.45 30.72 1.42
C GLY A 119 -0.22 29.69 0.50
N ILE A 120 -0.98 28.76 1.06
CA ILE A 120 -1.71 27.73 0.32
C ILE A 120 -3.14 28.21 0.02
N GLU A 121 -3.52 28.17 -1.25
CA GLU A 121 -4.88 28.40 -1.69
C GLU A 121 -5.77 27.22 -1.29
N PHE A 122 -6.70 27.48 -0.37
CA PHE A 122 -7.70 26.52 0.07
C PHE A 122 -8.93 26.58 -0.84
N ILE A 123 -9.24 25.46 -1.50
CA ILE A 123 -10.42 25.29 -2.35
C ILE A 123 -11.40 24.35 -1.64
N TYR A 124 -12.61 24.83 -1.34
CA TYR A 124 -13.68 24.00 -0.77
C TYR A 124 -14.49 23.33 -1.88
N ALA A 125 -14.46 22.00 -1.96
CA ALA A 125 -15.34 21.26 -2.85
C ALA A 125 -16.67 20.88 -2.17
N ILE A 126 -17.66 20.52 -3.00
CA ILE A 126 -18.90 19.87 -2.56
C ILE A 126 -19.42 18.95 -3.67
N SER A 127 -19.90 17.76 -3.29
CA SER A 127 -20.38 16.70 -4.20
C SER A 127 -21.90 16.49 -4.09
N PRO A 128 -22.76 17.38 -4.64
CA PRO A 128 -24.22 17.24 -4.52
C PRO A 128 -24.83 16.16 -5.44
N GLY A 129 -24.05 15.59 -6.36
CA GLY A 129 -24.56 14.81 -7.50
C GLY A 129 -25.31 13.50 -7.18
N LEU A 130 -25.24 12.98 -5.95
CA LEU A 130 -25.89 11.69 -5.60
C LEU A 130 -27.43 11.77 -5.53
N ASP A 131 -27.98 12.90 -5.07
CA ASP A 131 -29.41 13.01 -4.74
C ASP A 131 -30.01 14.41 -5.01
N ILE A 132 -29.28 15.30 -5.68
CA ILE A 132 -29.79 16.62 -6.06
C ILE A 132 -30.89 16.51 -7.14
N THR A 133 -31.96 17.27 -6.96
CA THR A 133 -32.93 17.57 -8.03
C THR A 133 -32.60 18.95 -8.61
N PHE A 134 -31.97 18.98 -9.79
CA PHE A 134 -31.39 20.21 -10.36
C PHE A 134 -32.41 21.31 -10.64
N SER A 135 -33.64 20.94 -11.01
CA SER A 135 -34.76 21.83 -11.31
C SER A 135 -35.44 22.44 -10.08
N ASN A 136 -35.14 21.94 -8.87
CA ASN A 136 -35.80 22.36 -7.65
C ASN A 136 -35.04 23.53 -7.01
N GLN A 137 -35.60 24.74 -7.09
CA GLN A 137 -34.96 25.95 -6.54
C GLN A 137 -34.62 25.83 -5.03
N LYS A 138 -35.32 24.99 -4.25
CA LYS A 138 -34.97 24.73 -2.84
C LYS A 138 -33.60 24.05 -2.69
N GLU A 139 -33.22 23.19 -3.63
CA GLU A 139 -31.91 22.53 -3.66
C GLU A 139 -30.80 23.53 -3.99
N VAL A 140 -31.01 24.33 -5.03
CA VAL A 140 -30.09 25.42 -5.39
C VAL A 140 -29.92 26.40 -4.21
N SER A 141 -31.00 26.68 -3.47
CA SER A 141 -30.98 27.52 -2.27
C SER A 141 -30.34 26.86 -1.05
N ALA A 142 -30.31 25.52 -0.97
CA ALA A 142 -29.55 24.79 0.03
C ALA A 142 -28.04 24.82 -0.30
N LEU A 143 -27.68 24.64 -1.56
CA LEU A 143 -26.30 24.71 -2.05
C LEU A 143 -25.70 26.10 -1.82
N LYS A 144 -26.43 27.15 -2.17
CA LYS A 144 -26.04 28.55 -1.91
C LYS A 144 -25.75 28.79 -0.42
N ARG A 145 -26.71 28.47 0.47
CA ARG A 145 -26.52 28.65 1.93
C ARG A 145 -25.34 27.87 2.51
N LYS A 146 -25.04 26.67 1.98
CA LYS A 146 -23.88 25.87 2.41
C LYS A 146 -22.57 26.52 1.99
N LEU A 147 -22.49 27.01 0.75
CA LEU A 147 -21.32 27.72 0.23
C LEU A 147 -21.14 29.10 0.89
N ASP A 148 -22.22 29.82 1.18
CA ASP A 148 -22.21 31.04 1.99
C ASP A 148 -21.58 30.77 3.35
N GLN A 149 -21.99 29.69 4.04
CA GLN A 149 -21.44 29.34 5.35
C GLN A 149 -19.91 29.19 5.29
N VAL A 150 -19.38 28.52 4.27
CA VAL A 150 -17.94 28.32 4.09
C VAL A 150 -17.23 29.60 3.61
N THR A 151 -17.90 30.47 2.87
CA THR A 151 -17.41 31.82 2.56
C THR A 151 -17.23 32.65 3.84
N HIS A 152 -18.17 32.57 4.78
CA HIS A 152 -18.06 33.23 6.09
C HIS A 152 -16.92 32.66 6.96
N PHE A 153 -16.46 31.42 6.70
CA PHE A 153 -15.25 30.86 7.33
C PHE A 153 -13.94 31.43 6.75
N GLY A 154 -14.02 32.27 5.71
CA GLY A 154 -12.88 32.90 5.04
C GLY A 154 -12.42 32.21 3.75
N CYS A 155 -13.14 31.18 3.28
CA CYS A 155 -12.87 30.54 2.00
C CYS A 155 -13.19 31.47 0.82
N LYS A 156 -12.40 31.39 -0.25
CA LYS A 156 -12.55 32.22 -1.45
C LYS A 156 -12.67 31.44 -2.77
N SER A 157 -12.19 30.20 -2.77
CA SER A 157 -12.08 29.35 -3.95
C SER A 157 -12.92 28.10 -3.73
N PHE A 158 -13.64 27.65 -4.75
CA PHE A 158 -14.69 26.63 -4.61
C PHE A 158 -14.65 25.58 -5.72
N ALA A 159 -15.28 24.42 -5.49
CA ALA A 159 -15.46 23.40 -6.51
C ALA A 159 -16.83 22.71 -6.43
N LEU A 160 -17.43 22.39 -7.56
CA LEU A 160 -18.57 21.46 -7.66
C LEU A 160 -18.11 20.16 -8.32
N LEU A 161 -18.39 19.03 -7.65
CA LEU A 161 -17.95 17.71 -8.11
C LEU A 161 -19.16 16.85 -8.49
N PHE A 162 -19.15 16.35 -9.73
CA PHE A 162 -20.14 15.41 -10.27
C PHE A 162 -19.50 14.08 -10.68
N ASP A 163 -18.43 13.70 -9.96
CA ASP A 163 -17.70 12.44 -10.10
C ASP A 163 -18.46 11.26 -9.48
N ASP A 164 -18.29 10.06 -10.03
CA ASP A 164 -18.80 8.78 -9.51
C ASP A 164 -20.31 8.80 -9.17
N ILE A 165 -21.11 9.26 -10.16
CA ILE A 165 -22.58 9.27 -10.14
C ILE A 165 -23.15 8.68 -11.44
N ASP A 166 -24.39 8.22 -11.39
CA ASP A 166 -25.11 7.72 -12.57
C ASP A 166 -25.55 8.88 -13.50
N HIS A 167 -25.67 8.61 -14.80
CA HIS A 167 -26.04 9.61 -15.81
C HIS A 167 -27.57 9.91 -15.86
N ASN A 168 -28.38 9.19 -15.08
CA ASN A 168 -29.84 9.35 -15.06
C ASN A 168 -30.32 10.49 -14.17
N MET A 169 -30.91 11.50 -14.81
CA MET A 169 -31.73 12.51 -14.14
C MET A 169 -33.09 11.96 -13.67
N CYS A 170 -33.63 12.55 -12.61
CA CYS A 170 -35.00 12.30 -12.17
C CYS A 170 -36.04 12.83 -13.19
N PRO A 171 -37.33 12.42 -13.11
CA PRO A 171 -38.34 12.86 -14.08
C PRO A 171 -38.51 14.38 -14.18
N ALA A 172 -38.51 15.10 -13.05
CA ALA A 172 -38.65 16.57 -13.04
C ALA A 172 -37.49 17.27 -13.76
N ASP A 173 -36.26 16.80 -13.56
CA ASP A 173 -35.08 17.36 -14.23
C ASP A 173 -35.09 17.09 -15.74
N LYS A 174 -35.66 15.95 -16.18
CA LYS A 174 -35.86 15.60 -17.60
C LYS A 174 -36.90 16.46 -18.31
N GLU A 175 -37.82 17.09 -17.58
CA GLU A 175 -38.79 18.06 -18.13
C GLU A 175 -38.18 19.45 -18.33
N VAL A 176 -37.11 19.79 -17.59
CA VAL A 176 -36.47 21.11 -17.60
C VAL A 176 -35.18 21.15 -18.43
N PHE A 177 -34.35 20.11 -18.35
CA PHE A 177 -33.03 20.06 -18.97
C PHE A 177 -32.95 19.03 -20.11
N SER A 178 -32.39 19.45 -21.24
CA SER A 178 -32.21 18.62 -22.44
C SER A 178 -31.24 17.45 -22.25
N SER A 179 -30.36 17.50 -21.24
CA SER A 179 -29.38 16.47 -20.91
C SER A 179 -28.75 16.71 -19.53
N PHE A 180 -28.06 15.71 -19.00
CA PHE A 180 -27.39 15.78 -17.70
C PHE A 180 -26.33 16.88 -17.63
N ALA A 181 -25.54 17.06 -18.71
CA ALA A 181 -24.58 18.15 -18.82
C ALA A 181 -25.24 19.53 -18.73
N HIS A 182 -26.42 19.72 -19.35
CA HIS A 182 -27.14 21.00 -19.25
C HIS A 182 -27.59 21.30 -17.82
N ALA A 183 -28.05 20.29 -17.07
CA ALA A 183 -28.46 20.44 -15.67
C ALA A 183 -27.26 20.82 -14.77
N GLN A 184 -26.16 20.07 -14.88
CA GLN A 184 -24.93 20.32 -14.11
C GLN A 184 -24.31 21.69 -14.44
N VAL A 185 -24.21 22.05 -15.72
CA VAL A 185 -23.67 23.35 -16.12
C VAL A 185 -24.57 24.50 -15.68
N SER A 186 -25.90 24.35 -15.75
CA SER A 186 -26.84 25.39 -15.31
C SER A 186 -26.64 25.74 -13.84
N ILE A 187 -26.62 24.74 -12.94
CA ILE A 187 -26.40 25.00 -11.52
C ILE A 187 -24.97 25.49 -11.24
N THR A 188 -23.96 24.97 -11.94
CA THR A 188 -22.56 25.39 -11.73
C THR A 188 -22.35 26.85 -12.10
N ASN A 189 -22.89 27.29 -13.25
CA ASN A 189 -22.85 28.69 -13.66
C ASN A 189 -23.62 29.58 -12.68
N GLU A 190 -24.82 29.19 -12.24
CA GLU A 190 -25.62 29.96 -11.27
C GLU A 190 -24.90 30.14 -9.93
N ILE A 191 -24.20 29.09 -9.45
CA ILE A 191 -23.42 29.14 -8.20
C ILE A 191 -22.15 30.00 -8.37
N TYR A 192 -21.41 29.84 -9.47
CA TYR A 192 -20.23 30.65 -9.77
C TYR A 192 -20.55 32.16 -9.81
N GLN A 193 -21.64 32.53 -10.50
CA GLN A 193 -22.09 33.93 -10.56
C GLN A 193 -22.63 34.43 -9.22
N TYR A 194 -23.35 33.58 -8.47
CA TYR A 194 -23.87 33.93 -7.15
C TYR A 194 -22.76 34.25 -6.13
N LEU A 195 -21.64 33.52 -6.18
CA LEU A 195 -20.46 33.76 -5.35
C LEU A 195 -19.60 34.93 -5.84
N GLY A 196 -20.03 35.66 -6.87
CA GLY A 196 -19.33 36.84 -7.39
C GLY A 196 -18.15 36.52 -8.32
N GLU A 197 -18.23 35.41 -9.06
CA GLU A 197 -17.22 34.98 -10.04
C GLU A 197 -15.79 34.87 -9.43
N PRO A 198 -15.59 33.99 -8.42
CA PRO A 198 -14.32 33.88 -7.71
C PRO A 198 -13.17 33.44 -8.62
N GLU A 199 -11.96 33.95 -8.33
CA GLU A 199 -10.74 33.77 -9.14
C GLU A 199 -10.38 32.31 -9.43
N THR A 200 -10.81 31.38 -8.57
CA THR A 200 -10.60 29.95 -8.77
C THR A 200 -11.88 29.20 -8.41
N PHE A 201 -12.53 28.68 -9.45
CA PHE A 201 -13.71 27.82 -9.34
C PHE A 201 -13.51 26.58 -10.21
N LEU A 202 -13.61 25.40 -9.62
CA LEU A 202 -13.39 24.13 -10.30
C LEU A 202 -14.69 23.36 -10.55
N PHE A 203 -14.77 22.67 -11.67
CA PHE A 203 -15.85 21.75 -12.01
C PHE A 203 -15.27 20.36 -12.30
N CYS A 204 -15.70 19.34 -11.56
CA CYS A 204 -15.40 17.94 -11.91
C CYS A 204 -16.57 17.34 -12.69
N PRO A 205 -16.39 17.02 -14.00
CA PRO A 205 -17.41 16.37 -14.81
C PRO A 205 -17.68 14.94 -14.35
N THR A 206 -18.81 14.37 -14.79
CA THR A 206 -19.09 12.93 -14.64
C THR A 206 -18.23 12.11 -15.60
N GLU A 207 -18.06 12.58 -16.84
CA GLU A 207 -17.06 12.04 -17.78
C GLU A 207 -15.69 12.70 -17.53
N TYR A 208 -15.01 12.34 -16.43
CA TYR A 208 -13.73 12.97 -16.01
C TYR A 208 -12.45 12.32 -16.54
N CYS A 209 -12.57 11.26 -17.35
CA CYS A 209 -11.43 10.59 -17.96
C CYS A 209 -11.80 10.03 -19.34
N GLY A 210 -10.77 9.77 -20.18
CA GLY A 210 -10.96 9.31 -21.55
C GLY A 210 -11.83 8.05 -21.68
N THR A 211 -11.67 7.08 -20.77
CA THR A 211 -12.48 5.86 -20.73
C THR A 211 -13.94 6.05 -20.30
N PHE A 212 -14.31 7.20 -19.72
CA PHE A 212 -15.69 7.49 -19.32
C PHE A 212 -16.44 8.31 -20.39
N CYS A 213 -15.74 8.88 -21.37
CA CYS A 213 -16.37 9.66 -22.44
C CYS A 213 -17.10 8.79 -23.47
N TYR A 214 -18.38 9.06 -23.71
CA TYR A 214 -19.17 8.29 -24.67
C TYR A 214 -19.56 9.11 -25.91
N PRO A 215 -19.26 8.66 -27.15
CA PRO A 215 -18.55 7.42 -27.51
C PRO A 215 -17.01 7.54 -27.43
N SER A 216 -16.49 8.76 -27.35
CA SER A 216 -15.07 9.09 -27.19
C SER A 216 -14.92 10.54 -26.69
N VAL A 217 -13.71 10.96 -26.32
CA VAL A 217 -13.43 12.33 -25.84
C VAL A 217 -13.86 13.37 -26.88
N SER A 218 -13.33 13.31 -28.10
CA SER A 218 -13.62 14.28 -29.17
C SER A 218 -15.06 14.28 -29.71
N GLN A 219 -15.88 13.29 -29.36
CA GLN A 219 -17.27 13.16 -29.84
C GLN A 219 -18.32 13.15 -28.71
N SER A 220 -17.91 13.30 -27.44
CA SER A 220 -18.85 13.27 -26.32
C SER A 220 -19.83 14.45 -26.36
N PRO A 221 -21.15 14.21 -26.43
CA PRO A 221 -22.15 15.28 -26.38
C PRO A 221 -22.23 15.90 -24.98
N TYR A 222 -21.82 15.16 -23.94
CA TYR A 222 -21.69 15.64 -22.58
C TYR A 222 -20.55 16.65 -22.48
N LEU A 223 -19.32 16.28 -22.88
CA LEU A 223 -18.16 17.19 -22.84
C LEU A 223 -18.31 18.36 -23.83
N HIS A 224 -18.92 18.15 -24.99
CA HIS A 224 -19.27 19.23 -25.91
C HIS A 224 -20.15 20.27 -25.19
N THR A 225 -21.22 19.83 -24.52
CA THR A 225 -22.08 20.73 -23.73
C THR A 225 -21.30 21.46 -22.64
N VAL A 226 -20.44 20.76 -21.88
CA VAL A 226 -19.60 21.39 -20.85
C VAL A 226 -18.70 22.47 -21.47
N GLY A 227 -17.98 22.15 -22.55
CA GLY A 227 -17.10 23.10 -23.23
C GLY A 227 -17.82 24.31 -23.85
N GLU A 228 -19.07 24.13 -24.32
CA GLU A 228 -19.87 25.20 -24.91
C GLU A 228 -20.60 26.09 -23.90
N LYS A 229 -21.03 25.54 -22.76
CA LYS A 229 -22.00 26.18 -21.86
C LYS A 229 -21.43 26.55 -20.50
N LEU A 230 -20.38 25.88 -20.03
CA LEU A 230 -19.74 26.22 -18.76
C LEU A 230 -18.99 27.55 -18.93
N LEU A 231 -19.17 28.48 -17.98
CA LEU A 231 -18.58 29.82 -18.06
C LEU A 231 -17.04 29.76 -18.17
N PRO A 232 -16.41 30.67 -18.94
CA PRO A 232 -14.99 30.59 -19.28
C PRO A 232 -14.05 30.75 -18.07
N GLY A 233 -14.49 31.40 -16.99
CA GLY A 233 -13.72 31.52 -15.73
C GLY A 233 -13.78 30.29 -14.82
N ILE A 234 -14.55 29.25 -15.19
CA ILE A 234 -14.59 27.98 -14.47
C ILE A 234 -13.59 27.02 -15.11
N ASP A 235 -12.67 26.52 -14.29
CA ASP A 235 -11.68 25.51 -14.67
C ASP A 235 -12.28 24.09 -14.56
N VAL A 236 -11.83 23.17 -15.40
CA VAL A 236 -12.38 21.79 -15.46
C VAL A 236 -11.32 20.78 -15.02
N LEU A 237 -11.72 19.87 -14.12
CA LEU A 237 -10.90 18.78 -13.62
C LEU A 237 -10.88 17.59 -14.60
N TRP A 238 -9.74 16.90 -14.71
CA TRP A 238 -9.55 15.77 -15.63
C TRP A 238 -8.49 14.79 -15.10
N THR A 239 -8.68 13.47 -15.20
CA THR A 239 -7.69 12.48 -14.68
C THR A 239 -6.80 11.87 -15.77
N GLY A 240 -6.92 12.34 -17.02
CA GLY A 240 -6.21 11.80 -18.18
C GLY A 240 -7.00 10.72 -18.92
N PRO A 241 -6.34 9.85 -19.72
CA PRO A 241 -7.00 8.79 -20.47
C PRO A 241 -7.80 7.79 -19.62
N LYS A 242 -7.46 7.60 -18.34
CA LYS A 242 -8.11 6.67 -17.39
C LYS A 242 -8.31 7.35 -16.02
N VAL A 243 -9.09 6.72 -15.13
CA VAL A 243 -9.22 7.14 -13.72
C VAL A 243 -7.84 7.20 -13.05
N VAL A 244 -7.06 6.11 -13.18
CA VAL A 244 -5.63 6.06 -12.85
C VAL A 244 -4.89 5.99 -14.18
N SER A 245 -4.35 7.13 -14.65
CA SER A 245 -3.62 7.16 -15.93
C SER A 245 -2.19 6.66 -15.76
N LYS A 246 -1.78 5.63 -16.50
CA LYS A 246 -0.37 5.19 -16.55
C LYS A 246 0.49 6.34 -17.09
N ASP A 247 0.09 6.85 -18.25
CA ASP A 247 0.72 7.96 -18.95
C ASP A 247 -0.37 8.97 -19.34
N ILE A 248 -0.02 10.26 -19.33
CA ILE A 248 -0.82 11.36 -19.89
C ILE A 248 0.04 12.01 -20.97
N THR A 249 -0.40 11.91 -22.23
CA THR A 249 0.36 12.44 -23.37
C THR A 249 -0.10 13.83 -23.77
N VAL A 250 0.74 14.56 -24.50
CA VAL A 250 0.43 15.90 -25.01
C VAL A 250 -0.83 15.88 -25.88
N GLU A 251 -0.95 14.90 -26.77
CA GLU A 251 -2.05 14.75 -27.73
C GLU A 251 -3.38 14.51 -26.99
N SER A 252 -3.35 13.71 -25.91
CA SER A 252 -4.54 13.44 -25.08
C SER A 252 -5.06 14.70 -24.38
N ILE A 253 -4.14 15.61 -23.99
CA ILE A 253 -4.49 16.90 -23.40
C ILE A 253 -4.95 17.90 -24.47
N GLU A 254 -4.38 17.88 -25.67
CA GLU A 254 -4.82 18.73 -26.78
C GLU A 254 -6.21 18.31 -27.31
N GLU A 255 -6.53 17.00 -27.36
CA GLU A 255 -7.87 16.50 -27.68
C GLU A 255 -8.92 17.00 -26.68
N VAL A 256 -8.70 16.77 -25.37
CA VAL A 256 -9.68 17.17 -24.36
C VAL A 256 -9.79 18.69 -24.23
N SER A 257 -8.68 19.43 -24.34
CA SER A 257 -8.67 20.90 -24.30
C SER A 257 -9.47 21.51 -25.46
N LYS A 258 -9.48 20.85 -26.63
CA LYS A 258 -10.23 21.29 -27.80
C LYS A 258 -11.75 21.18 -27.60
N ILE A 259 -12.23 20.06 -27.04
CA ILE A 259 -13.68 19.91 -26.79
C ILE A 259 -14.14 20.71 -25.57
N LEU A 260 -13.32 20.79 -24.51
CA LEU A 260 -13.60 21.63 -23.34
C LEU A 260 -13.44 23.13 -23.63
N LYS A 261 -12.76 23.52 -24.72
CA LYS A 261 -12.43 24.91 -25.08
C LYS A 261 -11.57 25.66 -24.04
N ARG A 262 -10.85 24.93 -23.19
CA ARG A 262 -9.98 25.43 -22.10
C ARG A 262 -8.94 24.38 -21.71
N ALA A 263 -7.82 24.80 -21.12
CA ALA A 263 -6.83 23.87 -20.54
C ALA A 263 -7.37 23.27 -19.23
N PRO A 264 -7.31 21.94 -19.03
CA PRO A 264 -7.80 21.31 -17.80
C PRO A 264 -6.83 21.50 -16.61
N VAL A 265 -7.36 21.32 -15.40
CA VAL A 265 -6.59 21.03 -14.19
C VAL A 265 -6.56 19.52 -14.01
N ILE A 266 -5.38 18.92 -13.89
CA ILE A 266 -5.30 17.47 -13.69
C ILE A 266 -5.64 17.13 -12.23
N TRP A 267 -6.57 16.19 -12.04
CA TRP A 267 -6.73 15.43 -10.81
C TRP A 267 -5.94 14.13 -10.99
N ASP A 268 -4.78 13.99 -10.35
CA ASP A 268 -3.88 12.87 -10.65
C ASP A 268 -3.93 11.76 -9.59
N ASN A 269 -4.56 10.64 -9.95
CA ASN A 269 -4.68 9.45 -9.11
C ASN A 269 -3.48 8.48 -9.23
N ILE A 270 -2.34 8.87 -9.82
CA ILE A 270 -1.16 8.00 -9.95
C ILE A 270 -0.63 7.45 -8.61
N HIS A 271 -0.91 8.11 -7.49
CA HIS A 271 -0.54 7.67 -6.14
C HIS A 271 -1.73 7.27 -5.25
N ALA A 272 -2.96 7.26 -5.76
CA ALA A 272 -4.14 6.86 -4.99
C ALA A 272 -4.15 5.35 -4.73
N ASN A 273 -4.50 4.90 -3.52
CA ASN A 273 -4.58 3.48 -3.13
C ASN A 273 -5.93 3.03 -2.54
N ASP A 274 -6.91 3.92 -2.46
CA ASP A 274 -8.25 3.65 -1.92
C ASP A 274 -8.98 2.47 -2.59
N TYR A 275 -8.72 2.24 -3.88
CA TYR A 275 -9.28 1.12 -4.65
C TYR A 275 -8.66 -0.26 -4.33
N ASP A 276 -7.50 -0.34 -3.66
CA ASP A 276 -6.90 -1.60 -3.18
C ASP A 276 -6.04 -1.38 -1.93
N GLN A 277 -6.65 -1.59 -0.76
CA GLN A 277 -6.04 -1.46 0.57
C GLN A 277 -4.78 -2.31 0.83
N LYS A 278 -4.43 -3.25 -0.07
CA LYS A 278 -3.15 -3.98 0.01
C LYS A 278 -2.01 -3.28 -0.76
N ARG A 279 -2.28 -2.17 -1.44
CA ARG A 279 -1.29 -1.43 -2.25
C ARG A 279 -0.90 -0.12 -1.57
N LEU A 280 0.33 0.28 -1.84
CA LEU A 280 0.92 1.53 -1.40
C LEU A 280 1.84 2.02 -2.52
N PHE A 281 1.91 3.34 -2.74
CA PHE A 281 2.68 3.95 -3.82
C PHE A 281 3.66 4.99 -3.27
N LEU A 282 4.92 4.57 -3.21
CA LEU A 282 6.10 5.30 -2.73
C LEU A 282 7.09 5.58 -3.88
N GLY A 283 6.75 5.23 -5.13
CA GLY A 283 7.50 5.57 -6.33
C GLY A 283 7.36 7.06 -6.72
N PRO A 284 8.19 7.56 -7.64
CA PRO A 284 8.18 8.95 -8.07
C PRO A 284 7.00 9.25 -9.01
N TYR A 285 6.59 10.53 -9.05
CA TYR A 285 5.71 11.04 -10.11
C TYR A 285 6.32 10.74 -11.49
N LYS A 286 5.58 10.08 -12.39
CA LYS A 286 6.06 9.52 -13.67
C LYS A 286 4.95 9.49 -14.72
N GLY A 287 5.30 9.43 -16.01
CA GLY A 287 4.33 9.28 -17.10
C GLY A 287 3.59 10.59 -17.48
N ARG A 288 4.13 11.74 -17.08
CA ARG A 288 3.63 13.08 -17.43
C ARG A 288 4.83 13.91 -17.89
N SER A 289 4.92 14.21 -19.17
CA SER A 289 5.98 15.08 -19.70
C SER A 289 5.85 16.49 -19.11
N THR A 290 6.97 17.13 -18.80
CA THR A 290 7.05 18.55 -18.39
C THR A 290 6.52 19.51 -19.46
N GLU A 291 6.39 19.04 -20.71
CA GLU A 291 5.69 19.76 -21.79
C GLU A 291 4.18 19.91 -21.60
N LEU A 292 3.60 19.19 -20.63
CA LEU A 292 2.22 19.38 -20.21
C LEU A 292 2.02 20.65 -19.38
N ILE A 293 3.04 21.12 -18.64
CA ILE A 293 2.94 22.32 -17.78
C ILE A 293 2.41 23.55 -18.56
N PRO A 294 2.94 23.91 -19.75
CA PRO A 294 2.37 25.01 -20.53
C PRO A 294 1.00 24.73 -21.18
N ARG A 295 0.52 23.47 -21.18
CA ARG A 295 -0.76 23.02 -21.75
C ARG A 295 -1.87 22.82 -20.71
N LEU A 296 -1.52 22.78 -19.42
CA LEU A 296 -2.44 22.57 -18.31
C LEU A 296 -2.69 23.86 -17.51
N LYS A 297 -3.84 23.95 -16.85
CA LYS A 297 -4.12 25.00 -15.87
C LYS A 297 -3.56 24.64 -14.48
N GLY A 298 -3.38 23.35 -14.21
CA GLY A 298 -2.74 22.86 -12.99
C GLY A 298 -2.62 21.35 -12.90
N VAL A 299 -2.03 20.88 -11.79
CA VAL A 299 -2.01 19.49 -11.34
C VAL A 299 -2.24 19.44 -9.83
N LEU A 300 -3.26 18.68 -9.42
CA LEU A 300 -3.57 18.33 -8.04
C LEU A 300 -3.45 16.80 -7.92
N THR A 301 -2.49 16.29 -7.16
CA THR A 301 -2.41 14.83 -6.93
C THR A 301 -3.40 14.41 -5.85
N ASN A 302 -4.08 13.28 -6.09
CA ASN A 302 -4.83 12.52 -5.10
C ASN A 302 -3.94 11.33 -4.68
N PRO A 303 -3.28 11.38 -3.52
CA PRO A 303 -2.24 10.42 -3.16
C PRO A 303 -2.81 9.29 -2.28
N ASN A 304 -1.96 8.52 -1.60
CA ASN A 304 -2.39 7.41 -0.74
C ASN A 304 -3.22 7.94 0.46
N CYS A 305 -4.10 7.10 0.99
CA CYS A 305 -4.88 7.39 2.20
C CYS A 305 -3.96 7.64 3.41
N GLU A 306 -2.90 6.86 3.54
CA GLU A 306 -1.91 6.92 4.62
C GLU A 306 -1.03 8.18 4.49
N PHE A 307 -1.26 9.16 5.34
CA PHE A 307 -0.70 10.51 5.23
C PHE A 307 0.84 10.53 5.09
N GLU A 308 1.56 9.79 5.95
CA GLU A 308 3.02 9.86 5.97
C GLU A 308 3.68 9.15 4.77
N SER A 309 2.95 8.26 4.07
CA SER A 309 3.45 7.60 2.86
C SER A 309 3.58 8.56 1.67
N ASN A 310 2.90 9.72 1.72
CA ASN A 310 2.79 10.65 0.61
C ASN A 310 3.99 11.60 0.45
N PHE A 311 5.03 11.45 1.27
CA PHE A 311 6.22 12.30 1.20
C PHE A 311 6.86 12.28 -0.20
N VAL A 312 7.08 11.08 -0.77
CA VAL A 312 7.68 10.95 -2.11
C VAL A 312 6.75 11.45 -3.20
N ALA A 313 5.46 11.10 -3.15
CA ALA A 313 4.47 11.52 -4.15
C ALA A 313 4.43 13.05 -4.32
N ILE A 314 4.34 13.78 -3.20
CA ILE A 314 4.21 15.24 -3.20
C ILE A 314 5.57 15.91 -3.50
N HIS A 315 6.68 15.40 -2.97
CA HIS A 315 8.03 15.94 -3.23
C HIS A 315 8.43 15.81 -4.71
N THR A 316 8.15 14.65 -5.32
CA THR A 316 8.48 14.40 -6.72
C THR A 316 7.56 15.17 -7.68
N LEU A 317 6.28 15.36 -7.35
CA LEU A 317 5.39 16.30 -8.05
C LEU A 317 5.93 17.73 -8.01
N ALA A 318 6.36 18.21 -6.84
CA ALA A 318 6.94 19.56 -6.72
C ALA A 318 8.24 19.69 -7.53
N THR A 319 9.07 18.65 -7.54
CA THR A 319 10.30 18.58 -8.34
C THR A 319 10.01 18.62 -9.84
N TRP A 320 9.01 17.86 -10.30
CA TRP A 320 8.51 17.91 -11.68
C TRP A 320 8.01 19.30 -12.07
N TYR A 321 7.16 19.92 -11.25
CA TYR A 321 6.61 21.25 -11.54
C TYR A 321 7.72 22.32 -11.65
N LYS A 322 8.69 22.31 -10.73
CA LYS A 322 9.81 23.27 -10.74
C LYS A 322 10.73 23.12 -11.95
N SER A 323 10.78 21.96 -12.60
CA SER A 323 11.68 21.72 -13.75
C SER A 323 11.30 22.50 -15.02
N ASN A 324 10.02 22.86 -15.19
CA ASN A 324 9.55 23.70 -16.31
C ASN A 324 8.45 24.70 -15.88
N MET A 325 8.59 25.31 -14.69
CA MET A 325 7.59 26.22 -14.13
C MET A 325 7.32 27.46 -15.02
N ASN A 326 8.32 27.86 -15.82
CA ASN A 326 8.18 28.97 -16.78
C ASN A 326 7.42 28.57 -18.07
N GLY A 327 7.08 27.30 -18.25
CA GLY A 327 6.24 26.82 -19.35
C GLY A 327 6.88 26.93 -20.74
N VAL A 328 8.19 26.70 -20.85
CA VAL A 328 8.87 26.72 -22.15
C VAL A 328 8.41 25.50 -22.97
N ARG A 329 7.99 25.74 -24.21
CA ARG A 329 7.67 24.68 -25.19
C ARG A 329 8.91 24.40 -26.05
N LYS A 330 9.19 23.13 -26.35
CA LYS A 330 10.33 22.75 -27.23
C LYS A 330 10.31 23.47 -28.57
N ASP A 331 9.11 23.69 -29.12
CA ASP A 331 8.86 24.40 -30.39
C ASP A 331 9.54 25.78 -30.47
N VAL A 332 9.72 26.46 -29.33
CA VAL A 332 10.32 27.80 -29.22
C VAL A 332 11.84 27.73 -29.04
N VAL A 333 12.35 26.63 -28.46
CA VAL A 333 13.81 26.43 -28.25
C VAL A 333 14.55 26.18 -29.56
N MET A 334 13.84 25.75 -30.61
CA MET A 334 14.40 25.50 -31.94
C MET A 334 14.52 26.75 -32.83
N THR A 335 14.04 27.92 -32.38
CA THR A 335 14.00 29.15 -33.20
C THR A 335 14.95 30.26 -32.77
N ASP A 336 15.38 30.30 -31.51
CA ASP A 336 16.31 31.31 -30.99
C ASP A 336 17.67 30.69 -30.61
N GLY A 337 18.75 31.45 -30.84
CA GLY A 337 20.12 30.93 -30.96
C GLY A 337 20.80 30.42 -29.69
N GLU A 338 22.03 29.93 -29.87
CA GLU A 338 22.83 29.07 -28.96
C GLU A 338 23.15 29.63 -27.55
N ASP A 339 22.71 30.84 -27.18
CA ASP A 339 23.03 31.51 -25.92
C ASP A 339 21.79 31.74 -25.04
N SER A 340 21.48 30.77 -24.14
CA SER A 340 20.90 30.97 -22.78
C SER A 340 20.00 29.81 -22.28
N THR A 341 20.49 28.56 -22.25
CA THR A 341 19.94 27.56 -21.31
C THR A 341 21.06 26.78 -20.62
N VAL A 342 21.01 26.69 -19.28
CA VAL A 342 21.88 25.78 -18.52
C VAL A 342 21.34 24.36 -18.68
N SER A 343 21.72 23.73 -19.78
CA SER A 343 21.42 22.34 -20.08
C SER A 343 22.30 21.43 -19.23
N ILE A 344 21.74 20.87 -18.14
CA ILE A 344 22.43 19.87 -17.32
C ILE A 344 22.44 18.54 -18.09
N GLN A 345 23.43 18.38 -18.96
CA GLN A 345 23.65 17.16 -19.74
C GLN A 345 24.16 16.02 -18.84
N ILE A 346 23.24 15.33 -18.17
CA ILE A 346 23.57 14.09 -17.44
C ILE A 346 23.57 12.92 -18.42
N LYS A 347 24.74 12.67 -19.04
CA LYS A 347 24.99 11.36 -19.66
C LYS A 347 25.20 10.33 -18.57
N LEU A 348 24.27 9.38 -18.46
CA LEU A 348 24.46 8.12 -17.74
C LEU A 348 24.65 7.02 -18.78
N GLU A 349 25.85 6.43 -18.80
CA GLU A 349 26.11 5.20 -19.53
C GLU A 349 25.46 4.04 -18.76
N ASN A 350 24.30 3.58 -19.22
CA ASN A 350 23.68 2.34 -18.80
C ASN A 350 23.63 1.39 -20.00
N GLU A 351 24.33 0.27 -19.92
CA GLU A 351 24.26 -0.79 -20.91
C GLU A 351 22.90 -1.53 -20.80
N GLY A 352 22.19 -1.66 -21.93
CA GLY A 352 21.22 -2.74 -22.14
C GLY A 352 19.79 -2.56 -21.64
N SER A 353 19.03 -1.63 -22.24
CA SER A 353 17.57 -1.82 -22.41
C SER A 353 17.04 -1.05 -23.62
N ASP A 354 16.72 -1.76 -24.71
CA ASP A 354 16.08 -1.21 -25.91
C ASP A 354 14.57 -0.93 -25.65
N GLU A 355 14.25 0.18 -24.99
CA GLU A 355 12.93 0.82 -25.06
C GLU A 355 13.10 2.33 -25.29
N GLU A 356 12.85 2.78 -26.52
CA GLU A 356 12.84 4.20 -26.91
C GLU A 356 11.62 4.93 -26.31
N LEU A 357 11.68 5.24 -25.02
CA LEU A 357 10.83 6.23 -24.37
C LEU A 357 11.51 7.60 -24.48
N GLU A 358 10.84 8.56 -25.14
CA GLU A 358 11.28 9.95 -25.23
C GLU A 358 11.62 10.48 -23.83
N THR A 359 12.91 10.67 -23.57
CA THR A 359 13.39 10.99 -22.23
C THR A 359 13.15 12.47 -21.98
N ASP A 360 12.32 12.78 -20.97
CA ASP A 360 12.11 14.15 -20.53
C ASP A 360 13.45 14.75 -20.07
N MET A 361 13.95 15.73 -20.83
CA MET A 361 15.27 16.30 -20.62
C MET A 361 15.36 17.18 -19.36
N LEU A 362 14.21 17.56 -18.76
CA LEU A 362 14.13 18.45 -17.60
C LEU A 362 13.82 17.69 -16.31
N TYR A 363 13.20 16.51 -16.38
CA TYR A 363 12.80 15.73 -15.21
C TYR A 363 13.13 14.23 -15.32
N SER A 364 13.98 13.74 -14.43
CA SER A 364 14.23 12.31 -14.24
C SER A 364 13.49 11.79 -12.99
N PRO A 365 12.56 10.83 -13.13
CA PRO A 365 11.87 10.21 -11.99
C PRO A 365 12.84 9.56 -10.99
N GLN A 366 13.93 8.96 -11.45
CA GLN A 366 14.91 8.27 -10.60
C GLN A 366 15.74 9.26 -9.77
N LEU A 367 16.13 10.40 -10.34
CA LEU A 367 16.82 11.46 -9.60
C LEU A 367 15.88 12.13 -8.59
N ALA A 368 14.63 12.41 -9.01
CA ALA A 368 13.61 12.96 -8.12
C ALA A 368 13.30 12.03 -6.94
N LEU A 369 13.16 10.71 -7.20
CA LEU A 369 13.02 9.69 -6.14
C LEU A 369 14.18 9.74 -5.16
N LYS A 370 15.43 9.72 -5.65
CA LYS A 370 16.62 9.74 -4.78
C LYS A 370 16.67 10.99 -3.91
N LEU A 371 16.33 12.16 -4.45
CA LEU A 371 16.22 13.40 -3.69
C LEU A 371 15.14 13.31 -2.60
N ALA A 372 13.94 12.85 -2.96
CA ALA A 372 12.83 12.69 -2.02
C ALA A 372 13.15 11.72 -0.88
N LEU A 373 13.72 10.55 -1.18
CA LEU A 373 14.09 9.56 -0.16
C LEU A 373 15.23 10.03 0.74
N THR A 374 16.20 10.78 0.19
CA THR A 374 17.29 11.38 0.99
C THR A 374 16.75 12.41 1.98
N GLU A 375 15.77 13.20 1.58
CA GLU A 375 15.11 14.16 2.47
C GLU A 375 14.18 13.46 3.49
N TRP A 376 13.44 12.42 3.05
CA TRP A 376 12.52 11.67 3.91
C TRP A 376 13.23 10.92 5.03
N LEU A 377 14.45 10.43 4.80
CA LEU A 377 15.28 9.74 5.80
C LEU A 377 15.46 10.55 7.08
N GLY A 378 15.54 11.89 6.98
CA GLY A 378 15.63 12.79 8.12
C GLY A 378 14.41 12.73 9.05
N GLU A 379 13.21 12.49 8.51
CA GLU A 379 11.96 12.46 9.27
C GLU A 379 11.82 11.19 10.13
N PHE A 380 12.50 10.09 9.80
CA PHE A 380 12.49 8.85 10.59
C PHE A 380 13.23 9.00 11.93
N GLY A 381 14.31 9.79 11.95
CA GLY A 381 15.13 10.04 13.14
C GLY A 381 14.50 10.98 14.18
N VAL A 382 13.40 11.66 13.85
CA VAL A 382 12.78 12.69 14.69
C VAL A 382 11.50 12.15 15.35
N PRO A 383 11.44 12.03 16.70
CA PRO A 383 10.19 11.73 17.40
C PRO A 383 9.14 12.81 17.10
N HIS A 384 7.98 12.39 16.58
CA HIS A 384 6.97 13.32 16.09
C HIS A 384 6.12 13.99 17.18
N GLN A 385 5.61 15.18 16.88
CA GLN A 385 5.11 16.15 17.87
C GLN A 385 3.57 16.23 17.98
N TYR A 386 2.79 15.57 17.12
CA TYR A 386 1.32 15.57 17.15
C TYR A 386 0.70 14.20 17.46
N ASN A 387 -0.32 14.19 18.33
CA ASN A 387 -1.00 12.98 18.82
C ASN A 387 -1.98 12.40 17.79
N SER A 388 -1.56 11.37 17.03
CA SER A 388 -2.37 10.83 15.92
C SER A 388 -3.36 9.70 16.26
N ARG A 389 -3.64 9.42 17.54
CA ARG A 389 -4.67 8.42 17.95
C ARG A 389 -5.48 8.83 19.17
N GLN A 390 -6.74 9.23 18.96
CA GLN A 390 -7.83 8.79 19.84
C GLN A 390 -8.35 7.47 19.26
N VAL A 391 -8.21 6.38 20.02
CA VAL A 391 -8.83 5.09 19.68
C VAL A 391 -10.33 5.20 19.96
N PRO A 392 -11.23 4.82 19.03
CA PRO A 392 -12.66 4.83 19.31
C PRO A 392 -12.99 3.81 20.41
N GLN A 393 -13.36 4.28 21.60
CA GLN A 393 -14.09 3.44 22.55
C GLN A 393 -15.52 3.28 22.05
N SER A 394 -15.75 2.32 21.14
CA SER A 394 -17.09 1.91 20.72
C SER A 394 -17.76 1.09 21.83
N GLY A 395 -18.10 1.77 22.93
CA GLY A 395 -18.86 1.22 24.05
C GLY A 395 -20.31 0.95 23.65
N ALA A 396 -20.56 -0.17 22.99
CA ALA A 396 -21.92 -0.66 22.75
C ALA A 396 -22.59 -0.94 24.10
N LYS A 397 -23.57 -0.10 24.48
CA LYS A 397 -24.40 -0.30 25.67
C LYS A 397 -25.34 -1.49 25.47
N SER A 398 -24.84 -2.71 25.72
CA SER A 398 -25.70 -3.87 25.94
C SER A 398 -26.38 -3.75 27.30
N THR A 399 -27.68 -3.99 27.35
CA THR A 399 -28.49 -3.95 28.56
C THR A 399 -28.11 -5.09 29.51
N ALA A 400 -27.61 -4.76 30.70
CA ALA A 400 -27.34 -5.74 31.74
C ALA A 400 -28.65 -6.37 32.26
N ILE A 401 -28.70 -7.70 32.26
CA ILE A 401 -29.59 -8.48 33.11
C ILE A 401 -28.74 -9.06 34.24
N ASP A 402 -29.25 -8.90 35.45
CA ASP A 402 -28.55 -9.13 36.71
C ASP A 402 -28.50 -10.63 37.07
N VAL A 403 -27.30 -11.20 37.20
CA VAL A 403 -27.09 -12.56 37.78
C VAL A 403 -25.83 -12.54 38.65
N SER A 404 -25.96 -13.15 39.83
CA SER A 404 -25.07 -12.98 40.99
C SER A 404 -23.73 -13.75 40.94
N SER A 405 -22.80 -13.21 41.73
CA SER A 405 -21.42 -13.67 41.97
C SER A 405 -21.26 -15.09 42.53
N VAL A 406 -20.19 -15.78 42.10
CA VAL A 406 -19.41 -16.72 42.94
C VAL A 406 -17.91 -16.49 42.67
N SER A 407 -17.08 -16.60 43.72
CA SER A 407 -15.67 -16.20 43.73
C SER A 407 -14.71 -17.37 43.95
N ALA A 408 -13.54 -17.35 43.29
CA ALA A 408 -12.37 -18.20 43.51
C ALA A 408 -11.11 -17.51 42.88
N PRO A 409 -9.85 -17.90 43.19
CA PRO A 409 -8.89 -16.92 43.71
C PRO A 409 -7.70 -16.57 42.80
N SER A 410 -7.03 -15.48 43.16
CA SER A 410 -5.79 -14.98 42.59
C SER A 410 -4.56 -15.81 43.01
N LEU A 411 -3.68 -16.15 42.05
CA LEU A 411 -2.22 -16.29 42.27
C LEU A 411 -1.49 -16.45 40.93
N CYS A 412 -0.79 -15.40 40.48
CA CYS A 412 0.39 -15.49 39.61
C CYS A 412 1.04 -14.09 39.50
N SER A 413 2.19 -13.92 40.13
CA SER A 413 2.95 -12.67 40.13
C SER A 413 3.87 -12.58 38.91
N SER A 414 3.57 -11.66 37.99
CA SER A 414 4.46 -11.27 36.91
C SER A 414 4.80 -9.78 37.06
N THR A 415 6.08 -9.48 37.32
CA THR A 415 6.56 -8.12 37.61
C THR A 415 6.69 -7.29 36.33
N THR A 416 5.59 -6.68 35.88
CA THR A 416 5.61 -5.70 34.79
C THR A 416 6.17 -4.37 35.30
N VAL A 417 7.39 -4.02 34.90
CA VAL A 417 7.95 -2.69 35.18
C VAL A 417 7.29 -1.66 34.25
N GLN A 418 6.27 -0.98 34.77
CA GLN A 418 5.64 0.19 34.13
C GLN A 418 6.43 1.47 34.47
N PRO A 419 6.82 2.31 33.49
CA PRO A 419 7.32 3.64 33.77
C PRO A 419 6.15 4.55 34.19
N TYR A 420 5.95 4.70 35.50
CA TYR A 420 5.01 5.67 36.06
C TYR A 420 5.49 7.11 35.79
N TYR A 421 4.87 7.77 34.80
CA TYR A 421 4.95 9.22 34.67
C TYR A 421 4.09 9.90 35.75
N ASN A 422 4.65 10.04 36.95
CA ASN A 422 4.07 10.90 37.98
C ASN A 422 4.22 12.37 37.54
N ILE A 423 3.13 12.99 37.12
CA ILE A 423 3.05 14.43 36.89
C ILE A 423 3.13 15.12 38.26
N ILE A 424 4.32 15.58 38.64
CA ILE A 424 4.49 16.48 39.77
C ILE A 424 4.13 17.89 39.32
N SER A 425 3.03 18.42 39.85
CA SER A 425 2.70 19.84 39.74
C SER A 425 3.66 20.66 40.61
N VAL A 426 4.56 21.42 39.98
CA VAL A 426 5.50 22.34 40.66
C VAL A 426 5.07 23.79 40.37
N PRO A 427 5.06 24.70 41.37
CA PRO A 427 4.66 26.10 41.16
C PRO A 427 5.62 26.89 40.25
N MET A 428 5.12 28.00 39.70
CA MET A 428 5.94 28.95 38.95
C MET A 428 6.86 29.75 39.89
N ASP A 429 8.15 29.40 39.94
CA ASP A 429 9.31 30.31 39.87
C ASP A 429 10.60 29.56 40.25
N THR A 430 11.42 29.18 39.25
CA THR A 430 12.90 29.10 39.27
C THR A 430 13.47 28.58 37.95
N ASP A 431 14.75 28.87 37.67
CA ASP A 431 15.40 28.68 36.37
C ASP A 431 15.39 27.23 35.83
N LYS A 432 14.66 27.03 34.72
CA LYS A 432 14.62 25.77 33.97
C LYS A 432 15.97 25.32 33.40
N GLU A 433 16.88 26.26 33.13
CA GLU A 433 18.16 25.98 32.48
C GLU A 433 19.17 25.28 33.41
N SER A 434 19.08 25.52 34.71
CA SER A 434 19.91 24.84 35.73
C SER A 434 19.48 23.39 35.92
N LEU A 435 18.17 23.15 36.04
CA LEU A 435 17.59 21.81 36.20
C LEU A 435 17.83 20.92 34.97
N LEU A 436 17.76 21.47 33.75
CA LEU A 436 18.04 20.68 32.53
C LEU A 436 19.49 20.18 32.51
N LYS A 437 20.46 21.03 32.88
CA LYS A 437 21.88 20.65 33.00
C LYS A 437 22.12 19.60 34.09
N GLN A 438 21.35 19.65 35.18
CA GLN A 438 21.50 18.70 36.29
C GLN A 438 20.85 17.32 36.00
N VAL A 439 19.75 17.29 35.23
CA VAL A 439 19.12 16.04 34.75
C VAL A 439 19.93 15.39 33.61
N LEU A 440 20.56 16.17 32.75
CA LEU A 440 21.43 15.65 31.68
C LEU A 440 22.74 15.03 32.19
N GLN A 441 23.13 15.26 33.45
CA GLN A 441 24.35 14.70 34.05
C GLN A 441 24.16 13.35 34.78
N THR A 442 22.94 12.81 34.84
CA THR A 442 22.63 11.57 35.59
C THR A 442 22.15 10.40 34.73
N PHE A 443 22.22 10.50 33.40
CA PHE A 443 22.16 9.34 32.53
C PHE A 443 23.56 8.75 32.31
N ASP A 444 23.99 7.89 33.24
CA ASP A 444 25.04 6.92 32.94
C ASP A 444 24.57 6.08 31.75
N VAL A 445 25.23 6.25 30.60
CA VAL A 445 25.03 5.38 29.45
C VAL A 445 25.53 4.00 29.86
N PHE A 446 24.60 3.06 30.09
CA PHE A 446 24.96 1.70 30.45
C PHE A 446 25.80 1.07 29.33
N VAL A 447 27.09 0.89 29.58
CA VAL A 447 27.99 0.17 28.67
C VAL A 447 28.14 -1.25 29.22
N PRO A 448 27.61 -2.28 28.54
CA PRO A 448 27.73 -3.66 29.01
C PRO A 448 29.19 -4.09 29.05
N GLY A 449 29.56 -4.85 30.09
CA GLY A 449 30.89 -5.44 30.20
C GLY A 449 31.19 -6.42 29.06
N PRO A 450 32.47 -6.77 28.81
CA PRO A 450 32.88 -7.63 27.68
C PRO A 450 32.31 -9.06 27.71
N ASN A 451 31.67 -9.48 28.81
CA ASN A 451 31.01 -10.77 28.98
C ASN A 451 29.48 -10.65 29.20
N GLU A 452 28.91 -9.45 29.15
CA GLU A 452 27.47 -9.21 29.28
C GLU A 452 26.83 -9.19 27.88
N LYS A 453 25.51 -9.45 27.80
CA LYS A 453 24.81 -9.30 26.51
C LYS A 453 24.93 -7.84 26.06
N PRO A 454 25.35 -7.57 24.80
CA PRO A 454 25.38 -6.20 24.29
C PRO A 454 23.98 -5.58 24.38
N LEU A 455 23.91 -4.29 24.69
CA LEU A 455 22.66 -3.54 24.60
C LEU A 455 22.12 -3.66 23.18
N PHE A 456 20.81 -3.84 23.06
CA PHE A 456 20.14 -3.76 21.77
C PHE A 456 20.12 -2.31 21.28
N THR A 457 21.19 -1.89 20.63
CA THR A 457 21.23 -0.69 19.80
C THR A 457 20.69 -1.06 18.43
N ALA A 458 19.43 -0.73 18.16
CA ALA A 458 18.85 -0.92 16.84
C ALA A 458 19.70 -0.19 15.79
N GLU A 459 20.03 -0.87 14.70
CA GLU A 459 20.73 -0.24 13.57
C GLU A 459 19.88 0.92 13.02
N PRO A 460 20.50 2.08 12.72
CA PRO A 460 19.78 3.19 12.11
C PRO A 460 19.29 2.81 10.71
N LEU A 461 18.11 3.31 10.35
CA LEU A 461 17.58 3.19 8.99
C LEU A 461 18.53 3.83 7.97
N SER A 462 18.74 3.17 6.84
CA SER A 462 19.62 3.65 5.77
C SER A 462 18.85 4.23 4.58
N LEU A 463 19.55 4.90 3.65
CA LEU A 463 18.94 5.33 2.39
C LEU A 463 18.63 4.11 1.51
N GLU A 464 19.46 3.08 1.57
CA GLU A 464 19.31 1.81 0.86
C GLU A 464 18.03 1.07 1.27
N ASP A 465 17.66 1.15 2.55
CA ASP A 465 16.37 0.66 3.08
C ASP A 465 15.18 1.42 2.48
N LEU A 466 15.25 2.75 2.41
CA LEU A 466 14.17 3.56 1.84
C LEU A 466 14.05 3.39 0.32
N CYS A 467 15.17 3.21 -0.38
CA CYS A 467 15.18 2.83 -1.80
C CYS A 467 14.53 1.45 -1.98
N LEU A 468 14.89 0.44 -1.17
CA LEU A 468 14.26 -0.88 -1.22
C LEU A 468 12.76 -0.80 -0.92
N LEU A 469 12.36 -0.05 0.11
CA LEU A 469 10.96 0.17 0.46
C LEU A 469 10.16 0.78 -0.70
N ALA A 470 10.70 1.83 -1.33
CA ALA A 470 10.08 2.48 -2.48
C ALA A 470 10.00 1.56 -3.70
N GLU A 471 11.02 0.72 -3.92
CA GLU A 471 11.03 -0.24 -5.03
C GLU A 471 10.04 -1.41 -4.82
N LEU A 472 9.80 -1.83 -3.57
CA LEU A 472 8.78 -2.84 -3.22
C LEU A 472 7.34 -2.30 -3.36
N PHE A 473 7.14 -1.00 -3.14
CA PHE A 473 5.85 -0.31 -3.17
C PHE A 473 5.88 0.85 -4.18
N TYR A 474 6.13 0.54 -5.46
CA TYR A 474 6.52 1.55 -6.45
C TYR A 474 5.35 2.33 -7.06
N LEU A 475 4.75 1.85 -8.16
CA LEU A 475 3.69 2.57 -8.90
C LEU A 475 2.52 1.65 -9.30
N PRO A 476 1.35 2.19 -9.72
CA PRO A 476 0.18 1.39 -10.07
C PRO A 476 0.38 0.37 -11.20
N TYR A 477 1.34 0.61 -12.10
CA TYR A 477 1.60 -0.18 -13.31
C TYR A 477 3.03 -0.74 -13.40
N GLU A 478 3.86 -0.55 -12.38
CA GLU A 478 5.30 -0.84 -12.42
C GLU A 478 5.81 -1.15 -11.01
N HIS A 479 6.57 -2.24 -10.86
CA HIS A 479 7.36 -2.52 -9.66
C HIS A 479 8.76 -1.92 -9.80
N GLY A 480 9.40 -1.56 -8.69
CA GLY A 480 10.77 -1.05 -8.74
C GLY A 480 11.79 -2.11 -9.20
N PRO A 481 12.98 -1.69 -9.66
CA PRO A 481 13.99 -2.60 -10.24
C PRO A 481 14.33 -3.82 -9.39
N LYS A 482 14.59 -3.65 -8.07
CA LYS A 482 14.87 -4.77 -7.16
C LYS A 482 13.67 -5.70 -6.98
N ALA A 483 12.45 -5.17 -6.87
CA ALA A 483 11.25 -5.99 -6.75
C ALA A 483 11.03 -6.85 -8.01
N MET A 484 11.23 -6.26 -9.19
CA MET A 484 11.20 -6.96 -10.47
C MET A 484 12.34 -7.99 -10.60
N GLN A 485 13.55 -7.68 -10.10
CA GLN A 485 14.67 -8.61 -10.02
C GLN A 485 14.34 -9.80 -9.13
N MET A 486 13.81 -9.58 -7.93
CA MET A 486 13.39 -10.66 -7.02
C MET A 486 12.31 -11.55 -7.65
N LEU A 487 11.31 -10.99 -8.34
CA LEU A 487 10.30 -11.78 -9.06
C LEU A 487 10.91 -12.62 -10.20
N LYS A 488 11.87 -12.05 -10.96
CA LYS A 488 12.57 -12.76 -12.05
C LYS A 488 13.45 -13.89 -11.51
N GLU A 489 14.24 -13.63 -10.47
CA GLU A 489 15.08 -14.65 -9.82
C GLU A 489 14.24 -15.77 -9.22
N PHE A 490 13.16 -15.45 -8.47
CA PHE A 490 12.30 -16.48 -7.90
C PHE A 490 11.64 -17.36 -8.96
N ASN A 491 11.14 -16.77 -10.05
CA ASN A 491 10.57 -17.54 -11.16
C ASN A 491 11.61 -18.44 -11.83
N TRP A 492 12.85 -17.97 -12.02
CA TRP A 492 13.92 -18.77 -12.60
C TRP A 492 14.33 -19.93 -11.67
N LEU A 493 14.53 -19.66 -10.38
CA LEU A 493 14.88 -20.68 -9.38
C LEU A 493 13.81 -21.77 -9.30
N ARG A 494 12.53 -21.36 -9.31
CA ARG A 494 11.36 -22.23 -9.35
C ARG A 494 11.30 -23.08 -10.61
N ALA A 495 11.56 -22.51 -11.79
CA ALA A 495 11.53 -23.22 -13.07
C ALA A 495 12.69 -24.22 -13.23
N ASN A 496 13.85 -23.95 -12.62
CA ASN A 496 15.06 -24.76 -12.75
C ASN A 496 15.33 -25.68 -11.54
N SER A 497 14.40 -25.76 -10.58
CA SER A 497 14.55 -26.57 -9.36
C SER A 497 14.71 -28.08 -9.61
N SER A 498 14.38 -28.56 -10.81
CA SER A 498 14.60 -29.95 -11.23
C SER A 498 16.09 -30.33 -11.31
N VAL A 499 16.99 -29.35 -11.50
CA VAL A 499 18.45 -29.55 -11.56
C VAL A 499 19.01 -29.96 -10.19
N VAL A 500 18.49 -29.35 -9.12
CA VAL A 500 18.88 -29.61 -7.73
C VAL A 500 18.04 -30.70 -7.04
N SER A 501 17.01 -31.22 -7.73
CA SER A 501 16.15 -32.29 -7.21
C SER A 501 16.93 -33.56 -6.86
N VAL A 502 16.52 -34.20 -5.75
CA VAL A 502 17.07 -35.49 -5.27
C VAL A 502 16.96 -36.59 -6.33
N ASN A 503 15.97 -36.51 -7.22
CA ASN A 503 15.71 -37.49 -8.29
C ASN A 503 16.48 -37.23 -9.60
N CYS A 504 17.33 -36.21 -9.68
CA CYS A 504 18.09 -35.89 -10.89
C CYS A 504 19.22 -36.91 -11.15
N LYS A 505 19.06 -37.74 -12.19
CA LYS A 505 19.98 -38.84 -12.54
C LYS A 505 21.29 -38.40 -13.23
N ARG A 506 21.39 -37.15 -13.69
CA ARG A 506 22.60 -36.55 -14.27
C ARG A 506 22.73 -35.13 -13.74
N LYS A 507 23.50 -34.97 -12.68
CA LYS A 507 23.85 -33.64 -12.14
C LYS A 507 24.90 -33.02 -13.08
N GLU A 508 24.46 -32.09 -13.91
CA GLU A 508 25.36 -31.19 -14.63
C GLU A 508 25.89 -30.16 -13.62
N THR A 509 27.13 -30.35 -13.14
CA THR A 509 27.71 -29.59 -12.03
C THR A 509 27.59 -28.08 -12.20
N GLU A 510 27.89 -27.58 -13.41
CA GLU A 510 27.79 -26.16 -13.78
C GLU A 510 26.38 -25.56 -13.56
N LYS A 511 25.31 -26.31 -13.89
CA LYS A 511 23.93 -25.86 -13.68
C LYS A 511 23.50 -25.96 -12.21
N VAL A 512 24.08 -26.89 -11.45
CA VAL A 512 23.86 -26.98 -9.99
C VAL A 512 24.52 -25.78 -9.31
N GLU A 513 25.75 -25.44 -9.69
CA GLU A 513 26.50 -24.28 -9.19
C GLU A 513 25.82 -22.95 -9.59
N GLU A 514 25.31 -22.83 -10.82
CA GLU A 514 24.50 -21.67 -11.24
C GLU A 514 23.25 -21.53 -10.36
N TRP A 515 22.49 -22.62 -10.15
CA TRP A 515 21.28 -22.59 -9.33
C TRP A 515 21.59 -22.20 -7.88
N GLN A 516 22.64 -22.78 -7.29
CA GLN A 516 23.08 -22.46 -5.93
C GLN A 516 23.52 -20.99 -5.79
N SER A 517 24.36 -20.50 -6.69
CA SER A 517 24.84 -19.10 -6.65
C SER A 517 23.71 -18.08 -6.86
N ARG A 518 22.67 -18.43 -7.62
CA ARG A 518 21.47 -17.58 -7.77
C ARG A 518 20.53 -17.68 -6.57
N ALA A 519 20.41 -18.86 -5.95
CA ALA A 519 19.66 -19.04 -4.72
C ALA A 519 20.26 -18.21 -3.58
N GLU A 520 21.58 -18.25 -3.39
CA GLU A 520 22.29 -17.44 -2.39
C GLU A 520 22.02 -15.93 -2.57
N ARG A 521 22.20 -15.40 -3.80
CA ARG A 521 21.88 -13.99 -4.11
C ARG A 521 20.40 -13.65 -3.88
N PHE A 522 19.50 -14.57 -4.17
CA PHE A 522 18.08 -14.37 -3.89
C PHE A 522 17.78 -14.35 -2.38
N GLU A 523 18.43 -15.22 -1.60
CA GLU A 523 18.31 -15.22 -0.15
C GLU A 523 18.88 -13.93 0.48
N GLU A 524 19.97 -13.37 -0.05
CA GLU A 524 20.50 -12.05 0.35
C GLU A 524 19.50 -10.91 0.09
N MET A 525 18.82 -10.92 -1.07
CA MET A 525 17.73 -9.97 -1.35
C MET A 525 16.57 -10.14 -0.35
N CYS A 526 16.17 -11.38 -0.04
CA CYS A 526 15.14 -11.64 0.98
C CYS A 526 15.56 -11.16 2.38
N CYS A 527 16.83 -11.38 2.77
CA CYS A 527 17.35 -10.88 4.04
C CYS A 527 17.34 -9.35 4.10
N SER A 528 17.64 -8.67 2.99
CA SER A 528 17.58 -7.21 2.89
C SER A 528 16.19 -6.67 3.22
N VAL A 529 15.10 -7.31 2.74
CA VAL A 529 13.72 -6.94 3.10
C VAL A 529 13.44 -7.12 4.59
N ILE A 530 13.95 -8.21 5.19
CA ILE A 530 13.75 -8.52 6.62
C ILE A 530 14.53 -7.52 7.50
N HIS A 531 15.75 -7.16 7.12
CA HIS A 531 16.56 -6.15 7.82
C HIS A 531 15.94 -4.75 7.71
N MET A 532 15.47 -4.36 6.52
CA MET A 532 14.72 -3.12 6.29
C MET A 532 13.48 -3.04 7.20
N PHE A 533 12.66 -4.10 7.27
CA PHE A 533 11.52 -4.17 8.18
C PHE A 533 11.94 -4.00 9.66
N THR A 534 13.06 -4.61 10.06
CA THR A 534 13.57 -4.53 11.43
C THR A 534 14.00 -3.11 11.79
N ARG A 535 14.74 -2.43 10.90
CA ARG A 535 15.17 -1.04 11.11
C ARG A 535 14.00 -0.06 11.11
N LEU A 536 13.04 -0.22 10.19
CA LEU A 536 11.78 0.54 10.18
C LEU A 536 11.00 0.35 11.49
N SER A 537 10.85 -0.88 11.98
CA SER A 537 10.08 -1.19 13.20
C SER A 537 10.67 -0.59 14.47
N ASN A 538 11.98 -0.30 14.48
CA ASN A 538 12.69 0.34 15.58
C ASN A 538 12.86 1.86 15.41
N THR A 539 12.26 2.46 14.37
CA THR A 539 12.38 3.91 14.13
C THR A 539 11.78 4.77 15.27
N ALA A 540 12.36 5.95 15.46
CA ALA A 540 11.92 6.94 16.45
C ALA A 540 10.58 7.58 16.05
N ASN A 541 10.38 7.86 14.76
CA ASN A 541 9.12 8.40 14.27
C ASN A 541 8.02 7.32 14.15
N ARG A 542 7.31 7.11 15.25
CA ARG A 542 6.22 6.11 15.31
C ARG A 542 5.06 6.42 14.38
N THR A 543 4.80 7.69 14.03
CA THR A 543 3.71 8.08 13.12
C THR A 543 3.93 7.49 11.73
N ILE A 544 5.11 7.71 11.14
CA ILE A 544 5.47 7.12 9.84
C ILE A 544 5.40 5.59 9.91
N LEU A 545 5.90 4.98 10.99
CA LEU A 545 5.82 3.53 11.15
C LEU A 545 4.38 3.02 11.17
N TYR A 546 3.45 3.64 11.93
CA TYR A 546 2.07 3.15 12.04
C TYR A 546 1.32 3.21 10.71
N ASP A 547 1.55 4.22 9.89
CA ASP A 547 0.98 4.35 8.54
C ASP A 547 1.56 3.26 7.60
N LEU A 548 2.86 2.97 7.67
CA LEU A 548 3.51 1.97 6.82
C LEU A 548 3.35 0.51 7.32
N TYR A 549 3.08 0.30 8.61
CA TYR A 549 3.21 -1.01 9.26
C TYR A 549 2.43 -2.15 8.58
N PRO A 550 1.14 -1.99 8.18
CA PRO A 550 0.39 -3.06 7.53
C PRO A 550 1.08 -3.60 6.28
N TYR A 551 1.62 -2.69 5.46
CA TYR A 551 2.25 -3.01 4.19
C TYR A 551 3.60 -3.68 4.37
N ILE A 552 4.48 -3.10 5.20
CA ILE A 552 5.83 -3.66 5.45
C ILE A 552 5.79 -5.00 6.19
N TRP A 553 4.75 -5.22 7.00
CA TRP A 553 4.49 -6.50 7.67
C TRP A 553 4.10 -7.61 6.70
N ASP A 554 3.16 -7.34 5.77
CA ASP A 554 2.68 -8.32 4.79
C ASP A 554 3.82 -8.76 3.86
N ILE A 555 4.54 -7.80 3.26
CA ILE A 555 5.65 -8.12 2.35
C ILE A 555 6.79 -8.86 3.08
N LYS A 556 7.17 -8.47 4.31
CA LYS A 556 8.20 -9.19 5.09
C LYS A 556 7.77 -10.63 5.37
N SER A 557 6.49 -10.86 5.67
CA SER A 557 5.96 -12.19 5.98
C SER A 557 5.98 -13.10 4.76
N ILE A 558 5.54 -12.59 3.61
CA ILE A 558 5.54 -13.33 2.34
C ILE A 558 6.97 -13.58 1.83
N ILE A 559 7.86 -12.60 1.89
CA ILE A 559 9.28 -12.77 1.52
C ILE A 559 9.99 -13.81 2.42
N SER A 560 9.66 -13.87 3.72
CA SER A 560 10.17 -14.91 4.62
C SER A 560 9.71 -16.33 4.21
N MET A 561 8.45 -16.48 3.78
CA MET A 561 7.93 -17.75 3.25
C MET A 561 8.61 -18.14 1.93
N VAL A 562 8.77 -17.19 1.00
CA VAL A 562 9.43 -17.41 -0.29
C VAL A 562 10.90 -17.82 -0.11
N LYS A 563 11.64 -17.16 0.80
CA LYS A 563 12.99 -17.57 1.21
C LYS A 563 13.01 -19.02 1.70
N SER A 564 12.12 -19.35 2.64
CA SER A 564 11.99 -20.71 3.20
C SER A 564 11.72 -21.77 2.14
N PHE A 565 10.90 -21.42 1.13
CA PHE A 565 10.56 -22.31 0.02
C PHE A 565 11.74 -22.52 -0.95
N VAL A 566 12.53 -21.48 -1.24
CA VAL A 566 13.77 -21.62 -2.05
C VAL A 566 14.80 -22.50 -1.34
N GLN A 567 15.03 -22.30 -0.04
CA GLN A 567 15.90 -23.16 0.77
C GLN A 567 15.46 -24.63 0.73
N TRP A 568 14.15 -24.88 0.79
CA TRP A 568 13.58 -26.22 0.67
C TRP A 568 13.79 -26.83 -0.73
N LEU A 569 13.56 -26.07 -1.81
CA LEU A 569 13.81 -26.51 -3.18
C LEU A 569 15.25 -26.98 -3.39
N GLY A 570 16.22 -26.22 -2.88
CA GLY A 570 17.66 -26.50 -3.03
C GLY A 570 18.15 -27.74 -2.29
N CYS A 571 17.44 -28.19 -1.25
CA CYS A 571 17.88 -29.30 -0.40
C CYS A 571 17.09 -30.60 -0.60
N ARG A 572 15.79 -30.53 -0.91
CA ARG A 572 14.82 -31.62 -0.61
C ARG A 572 13.77 -31.89 -1.69
N SER A 573 13.72 -31.13 -2.79
CA SER A 573 12.67 -31.35 -3.79
C SER A 573 12.79 -32.73 -4.45
N GLN A 574 11.75 -33.57 -4.31
CA GLN A 574 11.66 -34.86 -4.99
C GLN A 574 10.99 -34.74 -6.36
N SER A 575 10.27 -33.65 -6.66
CA SER A 575 9.53 -33.47 -7.91
C SER A 575 10.20 -32.49 -8.88
N SER A 576 9.97 -32.73 -10.18
CA SER A 576 9.92 -31.66 -11.18
C SER A 576 8.59 -30.92 -11.03
N ALA A 577 8.50 -30.07 -10.00
CA ALA A 577 7.26 -29.41 -9.61
C ALA A 577 6.60 -28.71 -10.81
N GLN A 578 5.37 -29.12 -11.14
CA GLN A 578 4.60 -28.53 -12.23
C GLN A 578 3.92 -27.26 -11.72
N PHE A 579 4.48 -26.11 -12.09
CA PHE A 579 3.88 -24.81 -11.82
C PHE A 579 3.07 -24.36 -13.03
N LEU A 580 1.84 -23.87 -12.78
CA LEU A 580 1.04 -23.23 -13.82
C LEU A 580 1.73 -21.93 -14.28
N ARG A 581 1.79 -21.71 -15.59
CA ARG A 581 2.20 -20.42 -16.15
C ARG A 581 1.02 -19.46 -16.07
N GLY A 582 1.14 -18.45 -15.21
CA GLY A 582 0.22 -17.32 -15.18
C GLY A 582 0.60 -16.28 -16.23
N ASP A 583 0.23 -16.51 -17.50
CA ASP A 583 0.43 -15.55 -18.59
C ASP A 583 -0.64 -14.41 -18.50
N GLN A 584 -0.63 -13.63 -17.41
CA GLN A 584 -1.57 -12.53 -17.17
C GLN A 584 -0.89 -11.30 -16.55
N GLU A 585 -1.40 -10.12 -16.90
CA GLU A 585 -0.72 -8.85 -16.64
C GLU A 585 -0.75 -8.42 -15.15
N PRO A 586 0.34 -7.86 -14.59
CA PRO A 586 0.48 -7.54 -13.16
C PRO A 586 -0.66 -6.73 -12.54
N TRP A 587 -1.20 -5.76 -13.28
CA TRP A 587 -2.22 -4.82 -12.81
C TRP A 587 -3.63 -5.41 -12.73
N ALA A 588 -3.88 -6.61 -13.27
CA ALA A 588 -5.17 -7.29 -13.19
C ALA A 588 -5.46 -7.91 -11.81
N PHE A 589 -4.46 -7.94 -10.91
CA PHE A 589 -4.53 -8.65 -9.65
C PHE A 589 -4.46 -7.75 -8.41
N ARG A 590 -5.36 -8.00 -7.45
CA ARG A 590 -5.31 -7.37 -6.12
C ARG A 590 -4.09 -7.83 -5.34
N GLY A 591 -3.59 -6.99 -4.44
CA GLY A 591 -2.55 -7.36 -3.47
C GLY A 591 -1.11 -6.99 -3.82
N GLY A 592 -0.86 -6.31 -4.94
CA GLY A 592 0.48 -5.83 -5.33
C GLY A 592 1.55 -6.93 -5.36
N LEU A 593 2.81 -6.55 -5.07
CA LEU A 593 3.97 -7.44 -5.07
C LEU A 593 3.82 -8.65 -4.13
N ALA A 594 3.25 -8.41 -2.94
CA ALA A 594 2.90 -9.46 -1.97
C ALA A 594 1.98 -10.51 -2.60
N GLY A 595 0.91 -10.07 -3.27
CA GLY A 595 -0.01 -10.93 -4.00
C GLY A 595 0.65 -11.69 -5.16
N GLU A 596 1.66 -11.12 -5.83
CA GLU A 596 2.40 -11.82 -6.89
C GLU A 596 3.19 -13.00 -6.33
N PHE A 597 4.00 -12.77 -5.30
CA PHE A 597 4.75 -13.83 -4.62
C PHE A 597 3.83 -14.92 -4.05
N GLN A 598 2.67 -14.53 -3.48
CA GLN A 598 1.65 -15.47 -3.02
C GLN A 598 1.15 -16.39 -4.15
N ARG A 599 0.85 -15.84 -5.35
CA ARG A 599 0.40 -16.65 -6.51
C ARG A 599 1.49 -17.56 -7.09
N LEU A 600 2.76 -17.23 -6.86
CA LEU A 600 3.89 -18.06 -7.30
C LEU A 600 4.16 -19.25 -6.35
N LEU A 601 3.64 -19.22 -5.12
CA LEU A 601 3.62 -20.36 -4.20
C LEU A 601 2.47 -21.34 -4.54
N PRO A 602 2.68 -22.66 -4.45
CA PRO A 602 1.67 -23.65 -4.78
C PRO A 602 0.66 -23.84 -3.62
N ILE A 603 -0.23 -22.86 -3.40
CA ILE A 603 -1.21 -22.81 -2.29
C ILE A 603 -2.57 -22.26 -2.74
N GLU A 604 -3.02 -22.58 -3.96
CA GLU A 604 -4.24 -22.01 -4.55
C GLU A 604 -5.50 -22.24 -3.71
N GLY A 605 -5.62 -23.38 -3.01
CA GLY A 605 -6.76 -23.71 -2.16
C GLY A 605 -6.75 -23.07 -0.76
N ALA A 606 -5.69 -22.35 -0.37
CA ALA A 606 -5.41 -21.99 1.02
C ALA A 606 -5.05 -20.50 1.22
N ASN A 607 -5.76 -19.64 0.47
CA ASN A 607 -5.63 -18.17 0.50
C ASN A 607 -5.89 -17.53 1.88
N ASP A 608 -6.67 -18.18 2.75
CA ASP A 608 -6.96 -17.79 4.13
C ASP A 608 -5.71 -17.70 5.03
N LEU A 609 -4.60 -18.35 4.65
CA LEU A 609 -3.31 -18.19 5.35
C LEU A 609 -2.69 -16.79 5.15
N PHE A 610 -3.09 -16.08 4.08
CA PHE A 610 -2.57 -14.77 3.67
C PHE A 610 -3.53 -13.61 4.00
N TYR A 611 -4.63 -13.89 4.68
CA TYR A 611 -5.52 -12.89 5.26
C TYR A 611 -5.36 -12.90 6.78
N GLN A 612 -4.58 -11.93 7.28
CA GLN A 612 -4.63 -11.47 8.66
C GLN A 612 -4.42 -9.95 8.73
N PRO A 613 -5.09 -9.26 9.68
CA PRO A 613 -4.67 -7.92 10.04
C PRO A 613 -3.27 -7.97 10.68
N PRO A 614 -2.43 -6.94 10.49
CA PRO A 614 -1.16 -6.85 11.21
C PRO A 614 -1.40 -6.75 12.73
N PRO A 615 -0.41 -7.10 13.57
CA PRO A 615 -0.45 -6.83 14.99
C PRO A 615 -0.87 -5.39 15.31
N SER A 616 -1.77 -5.20 16.29
CA SER A 616 -2.30 -3.88 16.67
C SER A 616 -1.24 -2.91 17.19
N MET A 617 -0.12 -3.46 17.66
CA MET A 617 1.11 -2.77 18.05
C MET A 617 2.29 -3.39 17.29
N PRO A 618 3.18 -2.58 16.67
CA PRO A 618 4.38 -3.07 16.01
C PRO A 618 5.27 -3.89 16.94
N THR A 619 5.71 -5.05 16.46
CA THR A 619 6.68 -5.91 17.13
C THR A 619 8.01 -5.87 16.39
N SER A 620 9.10 -5.69 17.15
CA SER A 620 10.47 -5.81 16.64
C SER A 620 11.02 -7.23 16.73
N LYS A 621 10.30 -8.16 17.38
CA LYS A 621 10.75 -9.55 17.53
C LYS A 621 10.70 -10.28 16.18
N ILE A 622 11.85 -10.75 15.74
CA ILE A 622 12.00 -11.47 14.47
C ILE A 622 11.76 -12.97 14.71
N TYR A 623 11.05 -13.58 13.78
CA TYR A 623 10.95 -15.02 13.66
C TYR A 623 11.38 -15.44 12.26
N THR A 624 12.24 -16.46 12.19
CA THR A 624 12.75 -17.04 10.95
C THR A 624 12.19 -18.45 10.80
N ILE A 625 11.68 -18.76 9.61
CA ILE A 625 11.29 -20.11 9.21
C ILE A 625 12.41 -20.66 8.33
N ARG A 626 12.77 -21.93 8.52
CA ARG A 626 13.74 -22.64 7.67
C ARG A 626 13.47 -24.15 7.65
N PRO A 627 14.03 -24.91 6.71
CA PRO A 627 13.99 -26.37 6.75
C PRO A 627 14.59 -26.95 8.05
N TYR A 628 13.99 -28.05 8.53
CA TYR A 628 14.44 -28.83 9.70
C TYR A 628 15.72 -29.62 9.40
N PHE A 629 16.75 -29.56 10.23
CA PHE A 629 17.94 -30.43 10.14
C PHE A 629 17.99 -31.39 11.32
N THR A 630 18.69 -32.52 11.18
CA THR A 630 18.80 -33.54 12.26
C THR A 630 19.40 -33.00 13.57
N LYS A 631 20.23 -31.95 13.51
CA LYS A 631 20.71 -31.22 14.69
C LYS A 631 19.61 -30.53 15.52
N ASP A 632 18.44 -30.30 14.94
CA ASP A 632 17.30 -29.60 15.55
C ASP A 632 16.39 -30.58 16.33
N GLU A 633 16.60 -31.89 16.23
CA GLU A 633 15.74 -32.96 16.78
C GLU A 633 15.42 -32.79 18.27
N SER A 634 16.44 -32.52 19.08
CA SER A 634 16.30 -32.35 20.54
C SER A 634 15.46 -31.11 20.90
N ALA A 635 15.52 -30.05 20.11
CA ALA A 635 14.69 -28.85 20.30
C ALA A 635 13.24 -29.10 19.87
N VAL A 636 13.02 -29.85 18.78
CA VAL A 636 11.69 -30.29 18.34
C VAL A 636 11.06 -31.20 19.40
N TYR A 637 11.80 -32.15 19.96
CA TYR A 637 11.34 -33.06 21.02
C TYR A 637 10.98 -32.30 22.29
N LYS A 638 11.81 -31.33 22.70
CA LYS A 638 11.52 -30.44 23.84
C LYS A 638 10.17 -29.72 23.67
N ILE A 639 9.97 -29.04 22.54
CA ILE A 639 8.71 -28.33 22.25
C ILE A 639 7.54 -29.31 22.19
N CYS A 640 7.73 -30.49 21.58
CA CYS A 640 6.70 -31.51 21.49
C CYS A 640 6.22 -31.96 22.87
N LYS A 641 7.16 -32.19 23.81
CA LYS A 641 6.88 -32.51 25.21
C LYS A 641 6.17 -31.36 25.92
N GLU A 642 6.66 -30.13 25.81
CA GLU A 642 6.05 -28.94 26.42
C GLU A 642 4.60 -28.75 25.96
N MET A 643 4.34 -28.74 24.65
CA MET A 643 2.99 -28.54 24.09
C MET A 643 2.04 -29.73 24.36
N TYR A 644 2.57 -30.94 24.53
CA TYR A 644 1.78 -32.12 24.92
C TYR A 644 1.32 -32.04 26.38
N CYS A 645 2.23 -31.66 27.28
CA CYS A 645 2.00 -31.51 28.72
C CYS A 645 1.08 -30.31 29.03
N GLU A 646 1.20 -29.18 28.33
CA GLU A 646 0.25 -28.06 28.45
C GLU A 646 -1.21 -28.45 28.14
N GLY A 647 -1.42 -29.54 27.39
CA GLY A 647 -2.75 -30.09 27.10
C GLY A 647 -3.27 -31.11 28.13
N MET A 648 -2.58 -31.30 29.27
CA MET A 648 -2.97 -32.24 30.33
C MET A 648 -2.99 -31.54 31.69
N GLU A 649 -4.20 -31.31 32.23
CA GLU A 649 -4.36 -30.86 33.61
C GLU A 649 -3.99 -32.00 34.59
N ASP A 650 -3.08 -31.70 35.53
CA ASP A 650 -2.78 -32.46 36.76
C ASP A 650 -2.27 -33.92 36.69
N VAL A 651 -1.53 -34.32 35.64
CA VAL A 651 -0.79 -35.62 35.64
C VAL A 651 0.72 -35.43 35.39
N PRO A 652 1.61 -35.69 36.37
CA PRO A 652 3.04 -35.67 36.16
C PRO A 652 3.49 -36.84 35.27
N PHE A 653 3.99 -36.53 34.07
CA PHE A 653 4.72 -37.50 33.26
C PHE A 653 6.10 -37.73 33.88
N SER A 654 6.58 -38.97 33.98
CA SER A 654 7.91 -39.22 34.56
C SER A 654 9.03 -38.66 33.68
N ASN A 655 10.16 -38.32 34.29
CA ASN A 655 11.32 -37.77 33.57
C ASN A 655 12.36 -38.84 33.18
N ASP A 656 12.05 -40.11 33.42
CA ASP A 656 12.97 -41.22 33.17
C ASP A 656 13.24 -41.43 31.67
N ASP A 657 12.23 -41.19 30.83
CA ASP A 657 12.31 -41.24 29.36
C ASP A 657 11.98 -39.88 28.73
N PRO A 658 12.96 -38.96 28.61
CA PRO A 658 12.70 -37.59 28.14
C PRO A 658 12.22 -37.52 26.68
N ASP A 659 12.62 -38.47 25.84
CA ASP A 659 12.33 -38.49 24.39
C ASP A 659 10.99 -39.12 24.02
N LEU A 660 10.37 -39.90 24.91
CA LEU A 660 9.26 -40.82 24.59
C LEU A 660 8.09 -40.13 23.85
N ILE A 661 7.74 -38.93 24.28
CA ILE A 661 6.67 -38.11 23.67
C ILE A 661 7.08 -37.66 22.25
N GLY A 662 8.33 -37.24 22.06
CA GLY A 662 8.88 -36.87 20.76
C GLY A 662 8.89 -38.07 19.81
N ASP A 663 9.43 -39.20 20.25
CA ASP A 663 9.51 -40.44 19.49
C ASP A 663 8.13 -40.95 19.04
N ARG A 664 7.11 -40.89 19.90
CA ARG A 664 5.75 -41.35 19.54
C ARG A 664 5.03 -40.42 18.57
N LEU A 665 5.17 -39.11 18.73
CA LEU A 665 4.34 -38.11 18.04
C LEU A 665 4.99 -37.55 16.77
N VAL A 666 6.32 -37.37 16.76
CA VAL A 666 7.03 -36.68 15.68
C VAL A 666 8.28 -37.42 15.17
N GLY A 667 8.93 -38.27 15.97
CA GLY A 667 10.17 -38.97 15.61
C GLY A 667 10.09 -39.72 14.28
N GLY A 668 9.01 -40.47 14.04
CA GLY A 668 8.77 -41.13 12.76
C GLY A 668 8.72 -40.18 11.56
N LEU A 669 8.14 -38.97 11.71
CA LEU A 669 8.15 -37.93 10.67
C LEU A 669 9.56 -37.35 10.49
N LEU A 670 10.28 -37.06 11.57
CA LEU A 670 11.65 -36.54 11.53
C LEU A 670 12.64 -37.52 10.89
N THR A 671 12.48 -38.83 11.11
CA THR A 671 13.38 -39.86 10.56
C THR A 671 13.01 -40.27 9.14
N LEU A 672 11.72 -40.42 8.82
CA LEU A 672 11.27 -41.04 7.56
C LEU A 672 10.68 -40.06 6.53
N SER A 673 10.48 -38.80 6.91
CA SER A 673 9.82 -37.75 6.11
C SER A 673 10.37 -36.34 6.38
N SER A 674 11.65 -36.24 6.79
CA SER A 674 12.36 -34.96 7.07
C SER A 674 12.36 -33.96 5.91
N ASP A 675 12.17 -34.43 4.68
CA ASP A 675 12.02 -33.60 3.48
C ASP A 675 10.87 -32.57 3.60
N TYR A 676 9.87 -32.84 4.45
CA TYR A 676 8.70 -31.99 4.69
C TYR A 676 8.68 -31.46 6.14
N GLY A 677 9.86 -31.19 6.70
CA GLY A 677 10.02 -30.57 8.01
C GLY A 677 10.56 -29.13 7.94
N PHE A 678 9.92 -28.23 8.67
CA PHE A 678 10.34 -26.85 8.90
C PHE A 678 10.42 -26.58 10.40
N VAL A 679 11.36 -25.72 10.80
CA VAL A 679 11.45 -25.18 12.16
C VAL A 679 11.31 -23.66 12.15
N LEU A 680 10.88 -23.15 13.28
CA LEU A 680 10.77 -21.74 13.59
C LEU A 680 11.80 -21.39 14.65
N GLU A 681 12.59 -20.34 14.43
CA GLU A 681 13.57 -19.84 15.38
C GLU A 681 13.43 -18.34 15.66
N ASP A 682 13.68 -17.97 16.92
CA ASP A 682 13.89 -16.61 17.39
C ASP A 682 15.31 -16.47 17.99
N ASP A 683 15.65 -15.30 18.53
CA ASP A 683 16.98 -15.01 19.09
C ASP A 683 17.40 -15.92 20.28
N GLU A 684 16.47 -16.72 20.82
CA GLU A 684 16.72 -17.69 21.88
C GLU A 684 16.81 -19.14 21.37
N GLY A 685 16.63 -19.36 20.06
CA GLY A 685 16.65 -20.66 19.40
C GLY A 685 15.28 -21.09 18.86
N ILE A 686 15.11 -22.40 18.67
CA ILE A 686 13.90 -22.96 18.06
C ILE A 686 12.70 -22.80 19.01
N CYS A 687 11.59 -22.30 18.47
CA CYS A 687 10.36 -21.98 19.18
C CYS A 687 9.08 -22.54 18.52
N GLY A 688 9.22 -23.31 17.44
CA GLY A 688 8.13 -24.08 16.83
C GLY A 688 8.60 -25.02 15.73
N TYR A 689 7.74 -25.94 15.30
CA TYR A 689 7.98 -26.84 14.18
C TYR A 689 6.73 -27.10 13.34
N ALA A 690 6.92 -27.45 12.08
CA ALA A 690 5.88 -27.89 11.15
C ALA A 690 6.41 -29.07 10.32
N LEU A 691 5.80 -30.25 10.51
CA LEU A 691 6.23 -31.52 9.94
C LEU A 691 5.09 -32.16 9.13
N GLY A 692 5.41 -32.97 8.13
CA GLY A 692 4.41 -33.78 7.47
C GLY A 692 4.95 -34.85 6.53
N THR A 693 4.06 -35.43 5.75
CA THR A 693 4.37 -36.38 4.69
C THR A 693 3.36 -36.25 3.55
N VAL A 694 3.80 -36.44 2.30
CA VAL A 694 2.95 -36.25 1.11
C VAL A 694 1.83 -37.30 1.05
N ASP A 695 2.15 -38.56 1.34
CA ASP A 695 1.18 -39.65 1.40
C ASP A 695 1.46 -40.49 2.65
N VAL A 696 0.44 -40.63 3.50
CA VAL A 696 0.52 -41.38 4.75
C VAL A 696 0.62 -42.90 4.51
N LYS A 697 0.19 -43.44 3.36
CA LYS A 697 0.23 -44.89 3.10
C LYS A 697 1.66 -45.43 2.91
N PRO A 698 2.52 -44.86 2.04
CA PRO A 698 3.94 -45.24 1.99
C PRO A 698 4.66 -44.95 3.29
N PHE A 699 4.29 -43.87 3.99
CA PHE A 699 4.86 -43.49 5.27
C PHE A 699 4.59 -44.54 6.36
N ILE A 700 3.33 -44.94 6.60
CA ILE A 700 2.97 -46.00 7.56
C ILE A 700 3.70 -47.31 7.23
N LYS A 701 3.82 -47.67 5.94
CA LYS A 701 4.58 -48.85 5.53
C LYS A 701 6.07 -48.74 5.90
N LYS A 702 6.71 -47.59 5.72
CA LYS A 702 8.09 -47.34 6.19
C LYS A 702 8.17 -47.39 7.73
N CYS A 703 7.18 -46.84 8.44
CA CYS A 703 7.14 -46.88 9.91
C CYS A 703 7.09 -48.32 10.43
N LYS A 704 6.18 -49.16 9.91
CA LYS A 704 6.07 -50.57 10.33
C LYS A 704 7.32 -51.41 10.02
N LEU A 705 8.08 -51.07 8.98
CA LEU A 705 9.31 -51.78 8.60
C LEU A 705 10.56 -51.31 9.35
N ASN A 706 10.67 -50.01 9.65
CA ASN A 706 11.93 -49.41 10.13
C ASN A 706 11.81 -48.70 11.49
N TRP A 707 10.75 -47.92 11.73
CA TRP A 707 10.61 -47.10 12.95
C TRP A 707 10.08 -47.91 14.13
N ILE A 708 9.00 -48.67 13.91
CA ILE A 708 8.37 -49.45 14.97
C ILE A 708 9.31 -50.51 15.56
N PRO A 709 10.06 -51.32 14.77
CA PRO A 709 11.02 -52.26 15.35
C PRO A 709 12.11 -51.60 16.19
N PHE A 710 12.61 -50.43 15.77
CA PHE A 710 13.59 -49.65 16.52
C PHE A 710 13.02 -49.09 17.83
N MET A 711 11.76 -48.63 17.82
CA MET A 711 11.05 -48.20 19.03
C MET A 711 10.74 -49.36 19.98
N GLN A 712 10.45 -50.56 19.46
CA GLN A 712 10.24 -51.76 20.28
C GLN A 712 11.53 -52.26 20.95
N GLU A 713 12.70 -51.96 20.37
CA GLU A 713 14.01 -52.19 21.00
C GLU A 713 14.36 -51.10 22.04
N LYS A 714 14.03 -49.83 21.77
CA LYS A 714 14.22 -48.71 22.72
C LYS A 714 13.30 -48.81 23.94
N TYR A 715 12.03 -49.16 23.74
CA TYR A 715 10.98 -49.17 24.76
C TYR A 715 10.40 -50.58 24.98
N HIS A 716 10.77 -51.19 26.11
CA HIS A 716 10.29 -52.50 26.51
C HIS A 716 8.77 -52.51 26.68
N LYS A 717 8.12 -53.63 26.33
CA LYS A 717 6.67 -53.79 26.50
C LYS A 717 6.32 -53.79 28.01
N PRO A 718 5.44 -52.88 28.49
CA PRO A 718 5.05 -52.85 29.89
C PRO A 718 4.09 -54.00 30.25
N ASP A 719 3.96 -54.25 31.55
CA ASP A 719 3.16 -55.33 32.13
C ASP A 719 1.68 -54.94 32.23
N CYS A 720 0.84 -55.52 31.36
CA CYS A 720 -0.58 -55.19 31.24
C CYS A 720 -1.45 -55.63 32.44
N GLU A 721 -0.89 -56.28 33.46
CA GLU A 721 -1.64 -56.71 34.66
C GLU A 721 -1.85 -55.59 35.71
N LYS A 722 -1.43 -54.36 35.43
CA LYS A 722 -1.55 -53.18 36.33
C LYS A 722 -2.23 -51.99 35.65
N ASP A 723 -2.71 -51.04 36.46
CA ASP A 723 -3.10 -49.71 35.98
C ASP A 723 -1.87 -48.99 35.40
N LEU A 724 -1.75 -49.02 34.07
CA LEU A 724 -0.62 -48.41 33.35
C LEU A 724 -0.63 -46.89 33.49
N THR A 725 0.54 -46.31 33.73
CA THR A 725 0.78 -44.87 33.61
C THR A 725 0.63 -44.41 32.16
N GLU A 726 0.44 -43.10 31.93
CA GLU A 726 0.37 -42.54 30.57
C GLU A 726 1.66 -42.78 29.76
N ALA A 727 2.82 -42.84 30.42
CA ALA A 727 4.08 -43.22 29.80
C ALA A 727 4.08 -44.68 29.35
N GLU A 728 3.65 -45.61 30.21
CA GLU A 728 3.54 -47.03 29.86
C GLU A 728 2.49 -47.28 28.77
N LYS A 729 1.35 -46.58 28.77
CA LYS A 729 0.38 -46.62 27.66
C LYS A 729 1.02 -46.17 26.35
N MET A 730 1.84 -45.12 26.38
CA MET A 730 2.56 -44.64 25.21
C MET A 730 3.59 -45.67 24.71
N MET A 731 4.36 -46.30 25.61
CA MET A 731 5.27 -47.40 25.27
C MET A 731 4.53 -48.60 24.67
N LEU A 732 3.42 -49.03 25.29
CA LEU A 732 2.60 -50.15 24.82
C LEU A 732 2.11 -49.92 23.38
N SER A 733 1.78 -48.67 23.03
CA SER A 733 1.30 -48.32 21.68
C SER A 733 2.32 -48.50 20.55
N PHE A 734 3.61 -48.76 20.84
CA PHE A 734 4.59 -49.22 19.84
C PHE A 734 4.54 -50.73 19.61
N HIS A 735 3.94 -51.50 20.53
CA HIS A 735 3.80 -52.96 20.46
C HIS A 735 2.40 -53.41 19.97
N GLU A 736 1.52 -52.45 19.65
CA GLU A 736 0.17 -52.67 19.14
C GLU A 736 0.07 -52.27 17.67
N ASP A 737 -0.79 -52.96 16.91
CA ASP A 737 -1.06 -52.65 15.50
C ASP A 737 -2.05 -51.48 15.39
N GLU A 738 -1.58 -50.29 15.04
CA GLU A 738 -2.45 -49.13 14.80
C GLU A 738 -3.31 -49.36 13.54
N GLU A 739 -4.64 -49.27 13.68
CA GLU A 739 -5.60 -49.38 12.56
C GLU A 739 -5.43 -48.21 11.57
N GLY A 740 -5.49 -48.53 10.28
CA GLY A 740 -5.35 -47.54 9.21
C GLY A 740 -6.63 -46.73 8.97
N LEU A 741 -6.48 -45.50 8.48
CA LEU A 741 -7.62 -44.66 8.09
C LEU A 741 -8.25 -45.16 6.77
N PRO A 742 -9.58 -44.99 6.57
CA PRO A 742 -10.28 -45.40 5.36
C PRO A 742 -9.70 -44.87 4.05
N ASP A 743 -9.65 -45.71 3.03
CA ASP A 743 -9.11 -45.34 1.70
C ASP A 743 -9.86 -44.18 1.04
N SER A 744 -11.18 -44.08 1.26
CA SER A 744 -12.04 -42.98 0.77
C SER A 744 -11.77 -41.64 1.45
N PHE A 745 -11.17 -41.66 2.65
CA PHE A 745 -10.68 -40.46 3.32
C PHE A 745 -9.33 -40.05 2.73
N LEU A 746 -8.40 -41.00 2.65
CA LEU A 746 -7.04 -40.78 2.18
C LEU A 746 -6.97 -40.42 0.68
N SER A 747 -7.98 -40.79 -0.12
CA SER A 747 -8.12 -40.33 -1.50
C SER A 747 -8.49 -38.84 -1.63
N ASN A 748 -8.83 -38.17 -0.52
CA ASN A 748 -9.07 -36.72 -0.48
C ASN A 748 -7.98 -36.00 0.34
N PHE A 749 -7.56 -36.59 1.47
CA PHE A 749 -6.55 -36.05 2.38
C PHE A 749 -5.40 -37.06 2.60
N PRO A 750 -4.48 -37.23 1.63
CA PRO A 750 -3.38 -38.20 1.74
C PRO A 750 -2.29 -37.78 2.73
N SER A 751 -2.10 -36.48 2.96
CA SER A 751 -0.94 -35.96 3.71
C SER A 751 -1.22 -35.83 5.21
N LEU A 752 -0.44 -36.51 6.05
CA LEU A 752 -0.43 -36.27 7.49
C LEU A 752 0.46 -35.05 7.80
N ILE A 753 -0.06 -34.10 8.58
CA ILE A 753 0.67 -32.91 9.06
C ILE A 753 0.62 -32.76 10.58
N LYS A 754 1.66 -32.15 11.16
CA LYS A 754 1.80 -31.84 12.59
C LYS A 754 2.59 -30.54 12.77
N VAL A 755 1.91 -29.50 13.24
CA VAL A 755 2.44 -28.17 13.56
C VAL A 755 2.22 -27.90 15.04
N ASP A 756 3.26 -27.46 15.74
CA ASP A 756 3.18 -26.97 17.12
C ASP A 756 4.14 -25.78 17.30
N ILE A 757 3.70 -24.78 18.07
CA ILE A 757 4.44 -23.54 18.33
C ILE A 757 4.37 -23.24 19.82
N HIS A 758 5.51 -22.90 20.40
CA HIS A 758 5.64 -22.61 21.83
C HIS A 758 4.84 -21.37 22.22
N ALA A 759 4.11 -21.44 23.34
CA ALA A 759 3.31 -20.34 23.90
C ALA A 759 4.04 -18.98 24.06
N LYS A 760 5.39 -18.93 24.04
CA LYS A 760 6.17 -17.68 24.02
C LYS A 760 6.05 -16.88 22.72
N VAL A 761 5.55 -17.50 21.64
CA VAL A 761 5.33 -16.86 20.34
C VAL A 761 3.94 -16.20 20.35
N THR A 762 3.92 -14.88 20.59
CA THR A 762 2.69 -14.07 20.66
C THR A 762 2.12 -13.68 19.29
N ASP A 763 2.86 -13.95 18.21
CA ASP A 763 2.51 -13.53 16.85
C ASP A 763 1.76 -14.66 16.10
N PRO A 764 0.44 -14.49 15.82
CA PRO A 764 -0.36 -15.52 15.18
C PRO A 764 -0.06 -15.69 13.68
N SER A 765 0.55 -14.70 12.99
CA SER A 765 0.78 -14.84 11.54
C SER A 765 1.90 -15.82 11.24
N VAL A 766 2.86 -15.96 12.16
CA VAL A 766 3.94 -16.96 12.07
C VAL A 766 3.40 -18.37 11.91
N ALA A 767 2.34 -18.73 12.65
CA ALA A 767 1.71 -20.05 12.54
C ALA A 767 1.14 -20.31 11.14
N LYS A 768 0.53 -19.29 10.53
CA LYS A 768 0.02 -19.36 9.15
C LYS A 768 1.16 -19.43 8.14
N SER A 769 2.25 -18.69 8.33
CA SER A 769 3.44 -18.75 7.46
C SER A 769 4.13 -20.11 7.51
N MET A 770 4.25 -20.73 8.69
CA MET A 770 4.78 -22.09 8.84
C MET A 770 3.89 -23.13 8.15
N MET A 771 2.57 -23.04 8.37
CA MET A 771 1.60 -23.89 7.68
C MET A 771 1.72 -23.70 6.16
N GLY A 772 1.81 -22.46 5.67
CA GLY A 772 1.98 -22.17 4.25
C GLY A 772 3.26 -22.78 3.65
N CYS A 773 4.39 -22.76 4.36
CA CYS A 773 5.62 -23.41 3.92
C CYS A 773 5.47 -24.94 3.82
N LEU A 774 4.86 -25.57 4.84
CA LEU A 774 4.59 -27.01 4.86
C LEU A 774 3.61 -27.44 3.76
N LEU A 775 2.52 -26.71 3.59
CA LEU A 775 1.52 -27.00 2.56
C LEU A 775 2.09 -26.78 1.15
N SER A 776 2.93 -25.76 0.95
CA SER A 776 3.64 -25.54 -0.32
C SER A 776 4.52 -26.74 -0.71
N SER A 777 5.34 -27.23 0.22
CA SER A 777 6.27 -28.33 -0.06
C SER A 777 5.53 -29.63 -0.38
N ILE A 778 4.43 -29.89 0.32
CA ILE A 778 3.58 -31.07 0.14
C ILE A 778 2.78 -30.99 -1.18
N LYS A 779 2.19 -29.83 -1.51
CA LYS A 779 1.48 -29.58 -2.78
C LYS A 779 2.42 -29.66 -3.99
N ALA A 780 3.64 -29.11 -3.87
CA ALA A 780 4.67 -29.19 -4.91
C ALA A 780 5.10 -30.64 -5.25
N ASN A 781 4.86 -31.60 -4.35
CA ASN A 781 5.11 -33.03 -4.57
C ASN A 781 3.82 -33.83 -4.86
N GLY A 782 2.72 -33.16 -5.24
CA GLY A 782 1.54 -33.79 -5.84
C GLY A 782 0.39 -34.12 -4.89
N SER A 783 0.44 -33.70 -3.63
CA SER A 783 -0.72 -33.84 -2.74
C SER A 783 -1.85 -32.86 -3.10
N HIS A 784 -3.08 -33.27 -2.84
CA HIS A 784 -4.31 -32.48 -3.00
C HIS A 784 -5.03 -32.19 -1.67
N GLY A 785 -4.55 -32.71 -0.54
CA GLY A 785 -5.19 -32.54 0.76
C GLY A 785 -4.33 -33.01 1.93
N ALA A 786 -4.46 -32.33 3.07
CA ALA A 786 -3.77 -32.63 4.30
C ALA A 786 -4.74 -32.86 5.46
N PHE A 787 -4.30 -33.60 6.49
CA PHE A 787 -5.04 -33.81 7.73
C PHE A 787 -4.11 -33.88 8.95
N CYS A 788 -4.65 -33.57 10.12
CA CYS A 788 -3.99 -33.82 11.40
C CYS A 788 -4.91 -34.57 12.38
N LYS A 789 -4.29 -35.28 13.32
CA LYS A 789 -4.95 -35.98 14.44
C LYS A 789 -4.87 -35.07 15.68
N VAL A 790 -6.00 -34.73 16.29
CA VAL A 790 -6.07 -33.90 17.52
C VAL A 790 -6.83 -34.67 18.60
N ARG A 791 -6.36 -34.66 19.86
CA ARG A 791 -7.05 -35.32 20.99
C ARG A 791 -8.40 -34.63 21.24
N GLN A 792 -9.47 -35.39 21.50
CA GLN A 792 -10.79 -34.82 21.76
C GLN A 792 -10.83 -33.90 23.00
N THR A 793 -9.92 -34.10 23.97
CA THR A 793 -9.77 -33.24 25.16
C THR A 793 -9.03 -31.92 24.86
N ASP A 794 -8.22 -31.86 23.81
CA ASP A 794 -7.29 -30.76 23.52
C ASP A 794 -7.96 -29.65 22.70
N LYS A 795 -8.88 -28.93 23.35
CA LYS A 795 -9.63 -27.82 22.76
C LYS A 795 -8.72 -26.70 22.23
N ARG A 796 -7.55 -26.51 22.84
CA ARG A 796 -6.53 -25.53 22.43
C ARG A 796 -6.00 -25.86 21.04
N MET A 797 -5.64 -27.12 20.79
CA MET A 797 -5.17 -27.54 19.46
C MET A 797 -6.29 -27.57 18.42
N LEU A 798 -7.54 -27.87 18.78
CA LEU A 798 -8.68 -27.77 17.86
C LEU A 798 -8.89 -26.33 17.36
N ASP A 799 -8.89 -25.35 18.26
CA ASP A 799 -8.99 -23.93 17.92
C ASP A 799 -7.77 -23.44 17.11
N PHE A 800 -6.55 -23.89 17.46
CA PHE A 800 -5.33 -23.59 16.71
C PHE A 800 -5.42 -24.07 15.25
N TYR A 801 -5.75 -25.34 14.99
CA TYR A 801 -5.88 -25.84 13.61
C TYR A 801 -7.08 -25.21 12.88
N SER A 802 -8.16 -24.86 13.59
CA SER A 802 -9.30 -24.13 13.01
C SER A 802 -8.90 -22.72 12.55
N LYS A 803 -8.04 -22.02 13.29
CA LYS A 803 -7.45 -20.71 12.91
C LYS A 803 -6.44 -20.80 11.76
N LEU A 804 -5.86 -21.98 11.54
CA LEU A 804 -5.09 -22.34 10.34
C LEU A 804 -5.98 -22.89 9.21
N GLY A 805 -7.31 -22.80 9.38
CA GLY A 805 -8.33 -23.16 8.38
C GLY A 805 -8.44 -24.65 8.09
N CYS A 806 -8.05 -25.52 9.02
CA CYS A 806 -8.49 -26.92 9.01
C CYS A 806 -9.93 -27.01 9.52
N PHE A 807 -10.69 -27.99 9.03
CA PHE A 807 -12.08 -28.23 9.46
C PHE A 807 -12.24 -29.66 10.00
N GLU A 808 -13.16 -29.85 10.95
CA GLU A 808 -13.47 -31.19 11.47
C GLU A 808 -14.10 -32.06 10.36
N VAL A 809 -13.53 -33.24 10.15
CA VAL A 809 -14.03 -34.22 9.18
C VAL A 809 -15.07 -35.09 9.88
N ALA A 810 -16.25 -35.24 9.26
CA ALA A 810 -17.32 -36.07 9.80
C ALA A 810 -16.82 -37.49 10.13
N LYS A 811 -17.12 -37.97 11.35
CA LYS A 811 -16.65 -39.28 11.83
C LYS A 811 -17.16 -40.39 10.90
N MET A 812 -16.23 -41.14 10.32
CA MET A 812 -16.50 -42.32 9.49
C MET A 812 -16.18 -43.60 10.27
N GLU A 813 -16.75 -44.72 9.80
CA GLU A 813 -16.37 -46.05 10.30
C GLU A 813 -14.87 -46.29 10.05
N GLY A 814 -14.15 -46.77 11.06
CA GLY A 814 -12.68 -46.88 11.04
C GLY A 814 -11.92 -45.63 11.52
N PHE A 815 -12.58 -44.59 12.05
CA PHE A 815 -11.89 -43.50 12.76
C PHE A 815 -11.62 -43.84 14.23
N PRO A 816 -10.46 -43.49 14.80
CA PRO A 816 -10.18 -43.68 16.23
C PRO A 816 -11.19 -42.93 17.11
N LYS A 817 -11.60 -43.54 18.22
CA LYS A 817 -12.68 -42.99 19.07
C LYS A 817 -12.29 -41.70 19.80
N ASP A 818 -11.03 -41.62 20.25
CA ASP A 818 -10.52 -40.60 21.17
C ASP A 818 -9.85 -39.40 20.47
N VAL A 819 -9.86 -39.42 19.13
CA VAL A 819 -9.17 -38.45 18.26
C VAL A 819 -10.16 -37.82 17.29
N ILE A 820 -10.05 -36.51 17.11
CA ILE A 820 -10.73 -35.74 16.07
C ILE A 820 -9.77 -35.60 14.90
N ILE A 821 -10.28 -35.83 13.69
CA ILE A 821 -9.53 -35.67 12.44
C ILE A 821 -9.91 -34.34 11.82
N MET A 822 -8.93 -33.44 11.68
CA MET A 822 -9.10 -32.13 11.06
C MET A 822 -8.47 -32.19 9.66
N GLY A 823 -9.24 -31.89 8.62
CA GLY A 823 -8.83 -31.90 7.21
C GLY A 823 -8.63 -30.50 6.62
N ARG A 824 -7.88 -30.40 5.53
CA ARG A 824 -7.65 -29.17 4.77
C ARG A 824 -7.29 -29.46 3.30
N SER A 825 -7.91 -28.77 2.37
CA SER A 825 -7.63 -28.87 0.92
C SER A 825 -6.40 -28.04 0.53
N LEU A 826 -5.73 -28.40 -0.58
CA LEU A 826 -4.50 -27.73 -1.09
C LEU A 826 -4.68 -27.19 -2.51
#